data_AF-A0A2N2JPD3-F1
#
_entry.id   AF-A0A2N2JPD3-F1
#
_cell.length_a   1.000
_cell.length_b   1.000
_cell.length_c   1.000
_cell.angle_alpha   90.00
_cell.angle_beta   90.00
_cell.angle_gamma   90.00
#
_symmetry.space_group_name_H-M   'P 1'
#
loop_
_entity.id
_entity.type
_entity.pdbx_description
1 polymer ?
#
loop_
_entity_poly.entity_id
_entity_poly.type
_entity_poly.pdbx_seq_one_letter_code
_entity_poly.pdbx_strand_id
1 'polypeptide(L)'
;MSDDPDSRPVPHDALEEPLALFREGKLELAALAEILVRFGRSDHAEAPRATMAALLARELRHTVPADGPRTRQLRPRSAAKTAGPATRVGATGLDRFTTAAGVATTVALGLGPDSPAPTDPGDVRHAFGRVLGEGGVGVVRLAVDRDLRRAVAIKGLRDEHRDDPVLIQAFLEEAIITGGLEHPNIVPIHEVGLSAELGPYYTMKRLEGEPLSDLLSRLRHGDEPGSGPARLGRYIEFFAQTLRAVAYAHDHGVIHCDLKPANIVVGRYGDVTVIDWGLAKLLGVGGRDQARTRLWSGSPGYMSPEQALLQDVNALDARTDIWSLGAILYEILTLTLPFASDDGSLPEAVHWRTIPPPGVRAPDRPIPPELDRLCMRMLARRPEDRPDRVQDVLATTEAWLDGSRERQRRQTAATHALTEASEALREARPLEEAIDALQTGADPAGSEAFAEARDALVEVYEVACDAVLAGLDLNPDGAALQRAAAALYWYTFQRLHPGRVATTAPLARRAIALLERLSRVAFEPIIARGHAKGAPAAQIAARLSDVTDPWVAAATCFAAREPDNPLADELLARVAVLQRADIFGGTPGHELLAVADACERVTFADGGAIFSVGDPGDALYVVLTGTVAIVRGGRVLSVLTPFACFGEVALVDGSTRTATARARGPVSCLVLTGERFQAILRQDGTIGLRVMKVLAERLRDATERELNPSLKAQQR
;
A
#
# COMPACT_ATOMS: atom_id res chain seq x y z
N MET A 1 70.31 -44.16 -20.82
CA MET A 1 69.03 -44.34 -21.52
C MET A 1 68.09 -45.02 -20.55
N SER A 2 67.36 -44.24 -19.75
CA SER A 2 66.25 -44.72 -18.94
C SER A 2 64.98 -44.32 -19.67
N ASP A 3 64.26 -45.31 -20.18
CA ASP A 3 62.91 -45.13 -20.73
C ASP A 3 61.95 -44.90 -19.56
N ASP A 4 61.52 -43.65 -19.38
CA ASP A 4 60.43 -43.28 -18.50
C ASP A 4 59.09 -43.53 -19.24
N PRO A 5 58.22 -44.44 -18.75
CA PRO A 5 56.96 -44.78 -19.42
C PRO A 5 55.95 -43.62 -19.50
N ASP A 6 56.15 -42.52 -18.76
CA ASP A 6 55.30 -41.32 -18.81
C ASP A 6 55.73 -40.29 -19.88
N SER A 7 56.77 -40.58 -20.67
CA SER A 7 57.31 -39.66 -21.70
C SER A 7 56.64 -39.75 -23.08
N ARG A 8 55.52 -40.49 -23.22
CA ARG A 8 54.81 -40.59 -24.50
C ARG A 8 53.87 -39.40 -24.70
N PRO A 9 53.91 -38.72 -25.87
CA PRO A 9 52.94 -37.68 -26.18
C PRO A 9 51.53 -38.27 -26.15
N VAL A 10 50.68 -37.70 -25.30
CA VAL A 10 49.26 -38.05 -25.21
C VAL A 10 48.60 -37.66 -26.55
N PRO A 11 47.90 -38.58 -27.25
CA PRO A 11 47.26 -38.28 -28.53
C PRO A 11 46.26 -37.13 -28.41
N HIS A 12 46.12 -36.36 -29.49
CA HIS A 12 45.16 -35.26 -29.66
C HIS A 12 43.72 -35.63 -29.25
N ASP A 13 43.39 -36.93 -29.36
CA ASP A 13 42.04 -37.49 -29.17
C ASP A 13 41.81 -38.13 -27.78
N ALA A 14 42.78 -38.05 -26.87
CA ALA A 14 42.74 -38.78 -25.58
C ALA A 14 41.65 -38.32 -24.59
N LEU A 15 40.93 -37.23 -24.88
CA LEU A 15 39.80 -36.73 -24.07
C LEU A 15 38.43 -36.96 -24.70
N GLU A 16 38.34 -37.42 -25.96
CA GLU A 16 37.06 -37.67 -26.63
C GLU A 16 36.25 -38.76 -25.92
N GLU A 17 36.90 -39.85 -25.52
CA GLU A 17 36.25 -40.99 -24.86
C GLU A 17 35.78 -40.65 -23.42
N PRO A 18 36.59 -40.04 -22.53
CA PRO A 18 36.11 -39.61 -21.21
C PRO A 18 34.93 -38.63 -21.24
N LEU A 19 34.94 -37.66 -22.16
CA LEU A 19 33.86 -36.68 -22.29
C LEU A 19 32.57 -37.30 -22.85
N ALA A 20 32.68 -38.24 -23.78
CA ALA A 20 31.53 -39.02 -24.27
C ALA A 20 30.92 -39.87 -23.14
N LEU A 21 31.76 -40.56 -22.37
CA LEU A 21 31.32 -41.35 -21.22
C LEU A 21 30.63 -40.48 -20.15
N PHE A 22 31.13 -39.27 -19.88
CA PHE A 22 30.45 -38.35 -18.94
C PHE A 22 29.05 -37.94 -19.42
N ARG A 23 28.88 -37.65 -20.72
CA ARG A 23 27.57 -37.29 -21.30
C ARG A 23 26.58 -38.43 -21.29
N GLU A 24 27.06 -39.66 -21.46
CA GLU A 24 26.24 -40.87 -21.39
C GLU A 24 25.93 -41.29 -19.94
N GLY A 25 26.38 -40.53 -18.93
CA GLY A 25 26.24 -40.86 -17.52
C GLY A 25 27.09 -42.06 -17.08
N LYS A 26 28.12 -42.41 -17.85
CA LYS A 26 29.02 -43.56 -17.65
C LYS A 26 30.36 -43.18 -17.03
N LEU A 27 30.65 -41.88 -16.87
CA LEU A 27 31.81 -41.36 -16.15
C LEU A 27 31.33 -40.37 -15.10
N GLU A 28 31.81 -40.53 -13.87
CA GLU A 28 31.47 -39.64 -12.75
C GLU A 28 32.20 -38.29 -12.86
N LEU A 29 31.58 -37.21 -12.35
CA LEU A 29 32.15 -35.85 -12.41
C LEU A 29 33.54 -35.76 -11.75
N ALA A 30 33.75 -36.47 -10.64
CA ALA A 30 35.04 -36.53 -9.95
C ALA A 30 36.14 -37.15 -10.83
N ALA A 31 35.82 -38.20 -11.59
CA ALA A 31 36.76 -38.83 -12.51
C ALA A 31 37.07 -37.93 -13.71
N LEU A 32 36.08 -37.19 -14.22
CA LEU A 32 36.31 -36.19 -15.26
C LEU A 32 37.19 -35.04 -14.76
N ALA A 33 36.97 -34.55 -13.54
CA ALA A 33 37.78 -33.50 -12.93
C ALA A 33 39.26 -33.91 -12.77
N GLU A 34 39.54 -35.14 -12.33
CA GLU A 34 40.91 -35.66 -12.26
C GLU A 34 41.60 -35.76 -13.63
N ILE A 35 40.85 -36.18 -14.65
CA ILE A 35 41.36 -36.29 -16.03
C ILE A 35 41.71 -34.90 -16.57
N LEU A 36 40.85 -33.90 -16.34
CA LEU A 36 41.10 -32.51 -16.75
C LEU A 36 42.34 -31.92 -16.04
N VAL A 37 42.52 -32.22 -14.75
CA VAL A 37 43.70 -31.78 -13.98
C VAL A 37 44.99 -32.43 -14.49
N ARG A 38 44.98 -33.72 -14.84
CA ARG A 38 46.16 -34.38 -15.43
C ARG A 38 46.51 -33.81 -16.80
N PHE A 39 45.51 -33.52 -17.63
CA PHE A 39 45.73 -32.93 -18.95
C PHE A 39 46.25 -31.48 -18.88
N GLY A 40 45.91 -30.74 -17.81
CA GLY A 40 46.44 -29.40 -17.55
C GLY A 40 47.93 -29.36 -17.19
N ARG A 41 48.49 -30.48 -16.68
CA ARG A 41 49.87 -30.62 -16.17
C ARG A 41 50.93 -31.03 -17.20
N SER A 42 50.57 -31.29 -18.47
CA SER A 42 51.56 -31.73 -19.46
C SER A 42 52.44 -30.58 -19.95
N ASP A 43 53.72 -30.57 -19.55
CA ASP A 43 54.70 -29.47 -19.74
C ASP A 43 55.16 -29.22 -21.19
N HIS A 44 54.67 -29.95 -22.19
CA HIS A 44 55.17 -29.84 -23.57
C HIS A 44 54.08 -29.54 -24.60
N ALA A 45 54.21 -28.33 -25.16
CA ALA A 45 53.55 -27.71 -26.32
C ALA A 45 52.41 -26.74 -25.99
N GLU A 46 52.39 -25.60 -26.68
CA GLU A 46 51.26 -24.65 -26.77
C GLU A 46 50.06 -25.22 -27.56
N ALA A 47 50.23 -26.41 -28.15
CA ALA A 47 49.26 -27.11 -28.99
C ALA A 47 48.10 -27.85 -28.28
N PRO A 48 48.22 -28.42 -27.06
CA PRO A 48 47.16 -29.22 -26.41
C PRO A 48 45.95 -28.39 -25.96
N ARG A 49 46.12 -27.13 -25.53
CA ARG A 49 45.02 -26.29 -25.03
C ARG A 49 44.08 -25.78 -26.13
N ALA A 50 44.62 -25.36 -27.27
CA ALA A 50 43.84 -24.91 -28.43
C ALA A 50 43.09 -26.08 -29.12
N THR A 51 43.74 -27.23 -29.13
CA THR A 51 43.20 -28.52 -29.56
C THR A 51 42.02 -28.97 -28.71
N MET A 52 42.20 -28.92 -27.38
CA MET A 52 41.19 -29.29 -26.40
C MET A 52 39.97 -28.36 -26.49
N ALA A 53 40.17 -27.05 -26.68
CA ALA A 53 39.10 -26.09 -26.94
C ALA A 53 38.36 -26.36 -28.28
N ALA A 54 39.07 -26.81 -29.32
CA ALA A 54 38.48 -27.11 -30.63
C ALA A 54 37.66 -28.42 -30.64
N LEU A 55 38.11 -29.46 -29.95
CA LEU A 55 37.43 -30.75 -29.81
C LEU A 55 36.16 -30.63 -28.94
N LEU A 56 36.25 -29.95 -27.79
CA LEU A 56 35.10 -29.66 -26.93
C LEU A 56 34.05 -28.78 -27.62
N ALA A 57 34.49 -27.74 -28.33
CA ALA A 57 33.59 -26.87 -29.10
C ALA A 57 32.91 -27.60 -30.28
N ARG A 58 33.52 -28.66 -30.82
CA ARG A 58 32.91 -29.49 -31.88
C ARG A 58 31.80 -30.37 -31.34
N GLU A 59 32.03 -31.05 -30.21
CA GLU A 59 31.12 -32.09 -29.73
C GLU A 59 29.98 -31.56 -28.84
N LEU A 60 30.11 -30.36 -28.23
CA LEU A 60 29.04 -29.75 -27.42
C LEU A 60 27.91 -29.09 -28.25
N ARG A 61 27.98 -29.16 -29.59
CA ARG A 61 26.94 -28.64 -30.50
C ARG A 61 25.76 -29.59 -30.76
N HIS A 62 25.80 -30.83 -30.26
CA HIS A 62 24.85 -31.91 -30.63
C HIS A 62 24.03 -32.49 -29.48
N THR A 63 23.47 -31.66 -28.60
CA THR A 63 22.52 -32.09 -27.55
C THR A 63 21.12 -31.49 -27.71
N VAL A 64 20.59 -31.50 -28.95
CA VAL A 64 19.14 -31.41 -29.28
C VAL A 64 18.90 -32.25 -30.55
N PRO A 65 17.82 -33.06 -30.67
CA PRO A 65 17.63 -33.97 -31.81
C PRO A 65 17.30 -33.17 -33.08
N ALA A 66 17.96 -33.50 -34.20
CA ALA A 66 17.66 -32.93 -35.51
C ALA A 66 17.03 -33.99 -36.42
N ASP A 67 15.70 -33.98 -36.54
CA ASP A 67 14.98 -34.55 -37.67
C ASP A 67 14.61 -33.42 -38.64
N GLY A 68 15.07 -33.50 -39.89
CA GLY A 68 14.73 -32.55 -40.96
C GLY A 68 15.59 -32.71 -42.23
N PRO A 69 15.03 -32.55 -43.44
CA PRO A 69 15.50 -33.24 -44.64
C PRO A 69 16.73 -32.61 -45.30
N ARG A 70 17.55 -33.49 -45.90
CA ARG A 70 18.73 -33.18 -46.71
C ARG A 70 18.35 -32.41 -47.98
N THR A 71 18.99 -31.27 -48.23
CA THR A 71 18.93 -30.61 -49.56
C THR A 71 20.30 -30.19 -50.08
N ARG A 72 20.69 -30.91 -51.15
CA ARG A 72 21.33 -30.52 -52.42
C ARG A 72 22.52 -29.53 -52.43
N GLN A 73 23.66 -30.06 -52.85
CA GLN A 73 24.86 -29.34 -53.29
C GLN A 73 24.56 -28.35 -54.43
N LEU A 74 25.07 -27.11 -54.31
CA LEU A 74 25.22 -26.17 -55.41
C LEU A 74 26.67 -25.67 -55.48
N ARG A 75 27.26 -25.74 -56.68
CA ARG A 75 28.63 -25.30 -57.02
C ARG A 75 28.74 -23.75 -57.03
N PRO A 76 29.94 -23.19 -56.80
CA PRO A 76 30.11 -21.75 -56.58
C PRO A 76 30.11 -20.95 -57.88
N ARG A 77 29.62 -19.71 -57.81
CA ARG A 77 29.87 -18.66 -58.80
C ARG A 77 30.75 -17.56 -58.20
N SER A 78 31.64 -17.07 -59.03
CA SER A 78 32.80 -16.24 -58.73
C SER A 78 32.50 -14.76 -58.45
N ALA A 79 33.39 -14.19 -57.64
CA ALA A 79 33.94 -12.83 -57.63
C ALA A 79 33.19 -11.72 -56.87
N ALA A 80 33.84 -11.21 -55.82
CA ALA A 80 34.41 -9.86 -55.82
C ALA A 80 35.50 -9.71 -54.75
N LYS A 81 36.66 -9.19 -55.15
CA LYS A 81 37.78 -8.75 -54.30
C LYS A 81 37.40 -7.41 -53.64
N THR A 82 37.72 -7.24 -52.35
CA THR A 82 38.74 -6.31 -51.82
C THR A 82 38.61 -6.14 -50.31
N ALA A 83 39.59 -6.61 -49.54
CA ALA A 83 40.08 -6.01 -48.30
C ALA A 83 41.44 -6.62 -47.96
N GLY A 84 42.43 -5.78 -47.60
CA GLY A 84 43.81 -6.17 -47.29
C GLY A 84 43.96 -6.97 -45.99
N PRO A 85 45.16 -7.49 -45.70
CA PRO A 85 45.36 -8.55 -44.71
C PRO A 85 45.36 -7.97 -43.30
N ALA A 86 44.25 -8.13 -42.58
CA ALA A 86 44.27 -8.04 -41.12
C ALA A 86 44.52 -9.45 -40.57
N THR A 87 45.77 -9.72 -40.23
CA THR A 87 46.17 -10.88 -39.44
C THR A 87 45.46 -10.80 -38.08
N ARG A 88 44.37 -11.54 -37.87
CA ARG A 88 43.69 -11.61 -36.57
C ARG A 88 43.23 -13.03 -36.26
N VAL A 89 43.49 -13.39 -35.01
CA VAL A 89 43.18 -14.63 -34.30
C VAL A 89 41.77 -15.14 -34.63
N GLY A 90 41.70 -16.39 -35.12
CA GLY A 90 40.61 -17.33 -34.93
C GLY A 90 39.18 -16.83 -35.13
N ALA A 91 38.81 -16.44 -36.34
CA ALA A 91 37.41 -16.41 -36.80
C ALA A 91 36.67 -17.65 -36.28
N THR A 92 35.54 -17.45 -35.60
CA THR A 92 34.70 -18.55 -35.06
C THR A 92 34.35 -19.55 -36.17
N GLY A 93 33.82 -20.72 -35.79
CA GLY A 93 33.34 -21.70 -36.78
C GLY A 93 32.32 -21.10 -37.75
N LEU A 94 31.43 -20.26 -37.23
CA LEU A 94 30.42 -19.56 -38.02
C LEU A 94 31.05 -18.50 -38.95
N ASP A 95 31.97 -17.67 -38.45
CA ASP A 95 32.63 -16.62 -39.24
C ASP A 95 33.46 -17.20 -40.41
N ARG A 96 34.13 -18.34 -40.17
CA ARG A 96 34.79 -19.09 -41.25
C ARG A 96 33.79 -19.59 -42.28
N PHE A 97 32.66 -20.14 -41.85
CA PHE A 97 31.63 -20.66 -42.75
C PHE A 97 30.99 -19.54 -43.58
N THR A 98 30.59 -18.44 -42.95
CA THR A 98 29.92 -17.31 -43.63
C THR A 98 30.88 -16.63 -44.62
N THR A 99 32.15 -16.44 -44.23
CA THR A 99 33.19 -15.92 -45.12
C THR A 99 33.40 -16.83 -46.33
N ALA A 100 33.52 -18.14 -46.12
CA ALA A 100 33.65 -19.11 -47.22
C ALA A 100 32.41 -19.14 -48.13
N ALA A 101 31.21 -18.93 -47.56
CA ALA A 101 29.95 -18.85 -48.29
C ALA A 101 29.70 -17.49 -48.97
N GLY A 102 30.55 -16.48 -48.74
CA GLY A 102 30.32 -15.11 -49.23
C GLY A 102 29.10 -14.43 -48.59
N VAL A 103 28.70 -14.87 -47.40
CA VAL A 103 27.55 -14.35 -46.65
C VAL A 103 28.07 -13.41 -45.55
N ALA A 104 27.46 -12.24 -45.42
CA ALA A 104 27.76 -11.30 -44.35
C ALA A 104 26.50 -10.95 -43.56
N THR A 105 26.63 -10.83 -42.24
CA THR A 105 25.55 -10.37 -41.36
C THR A 105 25.25 -8.90 -41.65
N THR A 106 23.99 -8.57 -41.95
CA THR A 106 23.53 -7.20 -42.24
C THR A 106 23.09 -6.43 -40.99
N VAL A 107 22.94 -7.12 -39.86
CA VAL A 107 22.53 -6.54 -38.58
C VAL A 107 23.76 -6.18 -37.76
N ALA A 108 23.86 -4.91 -37.36
CA ALA A 108 24.80 -4.46 -36.34
C ALA A 108 24.11 -4.50 -34.98
N LEU A 109 24.74 -5.13 -33.99
CA LEU A 109 24.23 -5.20 -32.63
C LEU A 109 24.63 -3.96 -31.84
N GLY A 110 23.71 -3.48 -31.01
CA GLY A 110 23.97 -2.45 -30.01
C GLY A 110 24.76 -3.02 -28.84
N LEU A 111 26.03 -3.38 -29.07
CA LEU A 111 26.95 -3.65 -27.97
C LEU A 111 27.04 -2.38 -27.11
N GLY A 112 26.89 -2.50 -25.79
CA GLY A 112 27.04 -1.36 -24.90
C GLY A 112 28.43 -0.72 -25.06
N PRO A 113 28.59 0.59 -24.81
CA PRO A 113 29.81 1.36 -25.10
C PRO A 113 31.07 0.82 -24.40
N ASP A 114 30.87 0.09 -23.30
CA ASP A 114 31.91 -0.54 -22.49
C ASP A 114 32.32 -1.95 -22.95
N SER A 115 31.63 -2.52 -23.93
CA SER A 115 31.85 -3.89 -24.36
C SER A 115 33.10 -3.97 -25.24
N PRO A 116 33.95 -5.00 -25.08
CA PRO A 116 35.07 -5.21 -26.00
C PRO A 116 34.53 -5.37 -27.43
N ALA A 117 35.29 -4.93 -28.43
CA ALA A 117 34.94 -5.21 -29.81
C ALA A 117 35.03 -6.73 -30.05
N PRO A 118 34.20 -7.31 -30.95
CA PRO A 118 34.32 -8.72 -31.33
C PRO A 118 35.70 -9.11 -31.90
N THR A 119 36.54 -8.14 -32.24
CA THR A 119 37.91 -8.33 -32.73
C THR A 119 38.98 -8.22 -31.66
N ASP A 120 38.61 -7.86 -30.43
CA ASP A 120 39.55 -7.69 -29.32
C ASP A 120 40.10 -9.05 -28.85
N PRO A 121 41.19 -9.06 -28.05
CA PRO A 121 41.77 -10.29 -27.53
C PRO A 121 40.78 -11.14 -26.71
N GLY A 122 41.00 -12.44 -26.72
CA GLY A 122 40.24 -13.43 -25.96
C GLY A 122 40.37 -14.79 -26.61
N ASP A 123 39.44 -15.69 -26.31
CA ASP A 123 39.41 -17.01 -26.95
C ASP A 123 38.68 -16.99 -28.31
N VAL A 124 38.57 -18.17 -28.91
CA VAL A 124 37.94 -18.38 -30.23
C VAL A 124 36.49 -17.89 -30.26
N ARG A 125 35.74 -18.04 -29.16
CA ARG A 125 34.31 -17.72 -29.08
C ARG A 125 34.06 -16.36 -28.44
N HIS A 126 34.96 -15.89 -27.58
CA HIS A 126 34.75 -14.72 -26.74
C HIS A 126 35.87 -13.69 -26.89
N ALA A 127 35.51 -12.43 -27.02
CA ALA A 127 36.43 -11.32 -26.76
C ALA A 127 36.32 -10.94 -25.28
N PHE A 128 37.43 -10.92 -24.56
CA PHE A 128 37.45 -10.61 -23.13
C PHE A 128 37.64 -9.11 -22.91
N GLY A 129 36.87 -8.56 -21.98
CA GLY A 129 36.90 -7.17 -21.58
C GLY A 129 37.37 -7.02 -20.13
N ARG A 130 36.98 -5.90 -19.52
CA ARG A 130 37.32 -5.59 -18.13
C ARG A 130 36.73 -6.60 -17.14
N VAL A 131 37.38 -6.70 -16.00
CA VAL A 131 36.85 -7.40 -14.83
C VAL A 131 35.63 -6.65 -14.29
N LEU A 132 34.56 -7.38 -14.02
CA LEU A 132 33.31 -6.89 -13.41
C LEU A 132 33.30 -7.12 -11.90
N GLY A 133 33.96 -8.18 -11.43
CA GLY A 133 34.11 -8.47 -10.01
C GLY A 133 35.09 -9.62 -9.77
N GLU A 134 35.74 -9.61 -8.61
CA GLU A 134 36.65 -10.67 -8.18
C GLU A 134 36.23 -11.17 -6.80
N GLY A 135 35.91 -12.46 -6.70
CA GLY A 135 35.70 -13.13 -5.42
C GLY A 135 36.96 -13.86 -4.97
N GLY A 136 36.92 -14.57 -3.84
CA GLY A 136 38.07 -15.35 -3.36
C GLY A 136 38.47 -16.48 -4.32
N VAL A 137 37.50 -17.16 -4.94
CA VAL A 137 37.75 -18.35 -5.78
C VAL A 137 37.71 -18.03 -7.29
N GLY A 138 36.89 -17.06 -7.69
CA GLY A 138 36.60 -16.79 -9.10
C GLY A 138 36.69 -15.33 -9.49
N VAL A 139 36.79 -15.09 -10.79
CA VAL A 139 36.80 -13.79 -11.44
C VAL A 139 35.67 -13.72 -12.46
N VAL A 140 34.91 -12.63 -12.45
CA VAL A 140 33.85 -12.34 -13.42
C VAL A 140 34.33 -11.22 -14.33
N ARG A 141 34.28 -11.44 -15.65
CA ARG A 141 34.67 -10.47 -16.67
C ARG A 141 33.51 -10.15 -17.60
N LEU A 142 33.54 -8.94 -18.15
CA LEU A 142 32.72 -8.60 -19.30
C LEU A 142 33.33 -9.28 -20.52
N ALA A 143 32.51 -9.87 -21.37
CA ALA A 143 32.96 -10.45 -22.63
C ALA A 143 31.94 -10.21 -23.74
N VAL A 144 32.35 -10.42 -24.98
CA VAL A 144 31.45 -10.47 -26.14
C VAL A 144 31.52 -11.85 -26.77
N ASP A 145 30.37 -12.52 -26.85
CA ASP A 145 30.20 -13.71 -27.69
C ASP A 145 30.33 -13.26 -29.15
N ARG A 146 31.35 -13.75 -29.86
CA ARG A 146 31.69 -13.35 -31.22
C ARG A 146 30.67 -13.85 -32.25
N ASP A 147 30.03 -14.98 -32.00
CA ASP A 147 29.04 -15.58 -32.90
C ASP A 147 27.70 -14.87 -32.78
N LEU A 148 27.20 -14.76 -31.55
CA LEU A 148 25.94 -14.07 -31.26
C LEU A 148 26.08 -12.56 -31.22
N ARG A 149 27.33 -12.05 -31.25
CA ARG A 149 27.70 -10.62 -31.21
C ARG A 149 27.01 -9.88 -30.06
N ARG A 150 26.90 -10.52 -28.89
CA ARG A 150 26.24 -9.99 -27.69
C ARG A 150 27.21 -9.87 -26.52
N ALA A 151 26.98 -8.90 -25.65
CA ALA A 151 27.71 -8.79 -24.40
C ALA A 151 27.23 -9.85 -23.39
N VAL A 152 28.16 -10.53 -22.73
CA VAL A 152 27.92 -11.55 -21.70
C VAL A 152 28.82 -11.29 -20.49
N ALA A 153 28.46 -11.86 -19.35
CA ALA A 153 29.38 -12.00 -18.23
C ALA A 153 30.00 -13.40 -18.28
N ILE A 154 31.31 -13.50 -18.12
CA ILE A 154 32.04 -14.77 -18.06
C ILE A 154 32.64 -14.92 -16.67
N LYS A 155 32.30 -15.99 -15.96
CA LYS A 155 32.91 -16.35 -14.67
C LYS A 155 33.93 -17.46 -14.94
N GLY A 156 35.11 -17.31 -14.35
CA GLY A 156 36.20 -18.28 -14.42
C GLY A 156 36.90 -18.37 -13.07
N LEU A 157 37.80 -19.35 -12.91
CA LEU A 157 38.63 -19.49 -11.72
C LEU A 157 39.85 -18.56 -11.77
N ARG A 158 40.26 -18.06 -10.60
CA ARG A 158 41.56 -17.40 -10.45
C ARG A 158 42.68 -18.37 -10.83
N ASP A 159 43.76 -17.87 -11.40
CA ASP A 159 44.88 -18.68 -11.91
C ASP A 159 45.38 -19.70 -10.87
N GLU A 160 45.49 -19.29 -9.61
CA GLU A 160 45.94 -20.13 -8.48
C GLU A 160 44.99 -21.27 -8.09
N HIS A 161 43.74 -21.26 -8.56
CA HIS A 161 42.72 -22.26 -8.24
C HIS A 161 42.36 -23.18 -9.41
N ARG A 162 42.98 -22.98 -10.58
CA ARG A 162 42.64 -23.73 -11.82
C ARG A 162 43.05 -25.19 -11.80
N ASP A 163 43.92 -25.59 -10.88
CA ASP A 163 44.41 -26.95 -10.73
C ASP A 163 43.88 -27.64 -9.46
N ASP A 164 43.02 -26.96 -8.68
CA ASP A 164 42.39 -27.53 -7.48
C ASP A 164 41.12 -28.31 -7.89
N PRO A 165 41.12 -29.66 -7.83
CA PRO A 165 39.99 -30.46 -8.29
C PRO A 165 38.69 -30.16 -7.52
N VAL A 166 38.79 -29.78 -6.25
CA VAL A 166 37.63 -29.52 -5.40
C VAL A 166 36.99 -28.17 -5.75
N LEU A 167 37.82 -27.15 -5.99
CA LEU A 167 37.31 -25.85 -6.43
C LEU A 167 36.74 -25.92 -7.86
N ILE A 168 37.37 -26.69 -8.75
CA ILE A 168 36.86 -26.95 -10.10
C ILE A 168 35.52 -27.68 -10.06
N GLN A 169 35.43 -28.78 -9.31
CA GLN A 169 34.19 -29.54 -9.19
C GLN A 169 33.04 -28.63 -8.76
N ALA A 170 33.21 -27.91 -7.66
CA ALA A 170 32.13 -27.11 -7.13
C ALA A 170 31.90 -25.80 -7.93
N PHE A 171 32.84 -25.39 -8.80
CA PHE A 171 32.60 -24.35 -9.81
C PHE A 171 31.71 -24.87 -10.95
N LEU A 172 31.94 -26.10 -11.42
CA LEU A 172 31.10 -26.74 -12.44
C LEU A 172 29.71 -27.07 -11.89
N GLU A 173 29.61 -27.56 -10.65
CA GLU A 173 28.32 -27.82 -9.99
C GLU A 173 27.49 -26.54 -9.87
N GLU A 174 28.09 -25.40 -9.49
CA GLU A 174 27.41 -24.11 -9.47
C GLU A 174 26.80 -23.77 -10.84
N ALA A 175 27.60 -23.93 -11.91
CA ALA A 175 27.15 -23.64 -13.27
C ALA A 175 26.01 -24.59 -13.73
N ILE A 176 26.09 -25.87 -13.37
CA ILE A 176 25.09 -26.88 -13.72
C ILE A 176 23.79 -26.63 -12.94
N ILE A 177 23.87 -26.38 -11.63
CA ILE A 177 22.71 -26.08 -10.78
C ILE A 177 22.02 -24.81 -11.28
N THR A 178 22.78 -23.73 -11.49
CA THR A 178 22.22 -22.46 -11.97
C THR A 178 21.65 -22.61 -13.38
N GLY A 179 22.34 -23.33 -14.27
CA GLY A 179 21.89 -23.59 -15.64
C GLY A 179 20.63 -24.43 -15.73
N GLY A 180 20.33 -25.25 -14.71
CA GLY A 180 19.08 -26.01 -14.61
C GLY A 180 17.88 -25.19 -14.10
N LEU A 181 18.09 -23.95 -13.67
CA LEU A 181 17.05 -23.09 -13.11
C LEU A 181 16.62 -22.01 -14.11
N GLU A 182 15.53 -22.27 -14.86
CA GLU A 182 14.99 -21.35 -15.86
C GLU A 182 13.88 -20.46 -15.27
N HIS A 183 14.24 -19.32 -14.71
CA HIS A 183 13.29 -18.38 -14.10
C HIS A 183 13.69 -16.92 -14.35
N PRO A 184 12.75 -15.98 -14.60
CA PRO A 184 13.06 -14.57 -14.90
C PRO A 184 13.86 -13.86 -13.80
N ASN A 185 13.71 -14.27 -12.54
CA ASN A 185 14.45 -13.73 -11.41
C ASN A 185 15.71 -14.54 -11.02
N ILE A 186 16.18 -15.46 -11.86
CA ILE A 186 17.43 -16.21 -11.69
C ILE A 186 18.32 -15.92 -12.91
N VAL A 187 19.62 -15.72 -12.70
CA VAL A 187 20.53 -15.44 -13.81
C VAL A 187 20.66 -16.65 -14.74
N PRO A 188 20.34 -16.54 -16.04
CA PRO A 188 20.48 -17.66 -16.95
C PRO A 188 21.95 -17.89 -17.32
N ILE A 189 22.37 -19.15 -17.25
CA ILE A 189 23.66 -19.62 -17.79
C ILE A 189 23.47 -19.91 -19.27
N HIS A 190 24.36 -19.40 -20.10
CA HIS A 190 24.33 -19.59 -21.54
C HIS A 190 25.22 -20.76 -22.00
N GLU A 191 26.37 -20.96 -21.35
CA GLU A 191 27.27 -22.05 -21.67
C GLU A 191 28.22 -22.36 -20.51
N VAL A 192 28.79 -23.58 -20.55
CA VAL A 192 29.99 -23.95 -19.82
C VAL A 192 31.05 -24.32 -20.87
N GLY A 193 32.29 -23.85 -20.68
CA GLY A 193 33.37 -24.04 -21.64
C GLY A 193 34.73 -24.17 -20.98
N LEU A 194 35.74 -24.39 -21.83
CA LEU A 194 37.14 -24.48 -21.44
C LEU A 194 37.97 -23.59 -22.36
N SER A 195 38.78 -22.72 -21.76
CA SER A 195 39.68 -21.81 -22.48
C SER A 195 41.12 -22.03 -22.04
N ALA A 196 42.05 -21.86 -22.98
CA ALA A 196 43.48 -21.85 -22.67
C ALA A 196 43.85 -20.70 -21.70
N GLU A 197 43.14 -19.59 -21.78
CA GLU A 197 43.40 -18.38 -21.01
C GLU A 197 42.66 -18.37 -19.67
N LEU A 198 41.44 -18.91 -19.60
CA LEU A 198 40.60 -18.85 -18.38
C LEU A 198 40.50 -20.17 -17.61
N GLY A 199 40.96 -21.29 -18.19
CA GLY A 199 40.59 -22.61 -17.68
C GLY A 199 39.08 -22.86 -17.85
N PRO A 200 38.45 -23.66 -16.97
CA PRO A 200 37.01 -23.83 -16.94
C PRO A 200 36.31 -22.48 -16.75
N TYR A 201 35.29 -22.21 -17.55
CA TYR A 201 34.48 -21.02 -17.46
C TYR A 201 33.01 -21.33 -17.71
N TYR A 202 32.13 -20.41 -17.32
CA TYR A 202 30.77 -20.39 -17.82
C TYR A 202 30.35 -18.95 -18.16
N THR A 203 29.50 -18.81 -19.17
CA THR A 203 28.94 -17.50 -19.57
C THR A 203 27.50 -17.38 -19.13
N MET A 204 27.10 -16.18 -18.76
CA MET A 204 25.77 -15.88 -18.26
C MET A 204 25.28 -14.53 -18.80
N LYS A 205 23.99 -14.24 -18.60
CA LYS A 205 23.44 -12.92 -18.92
C LYS A 205 24.25 -11.84 -18.22
N ARG A 206 24.74 -10.87 -19.00
CA ARG A 206 25.25 -9.61 -18.45
C ARG A 206 24.08 -8.87 -17.81
N LEU A 207 24.09 -8.76 -16.49
CA LEU A 207 23.10 -7.99 -15.76
C LEU A 207 23.46 -6.50 -15.81
N GLU A 208 22.45 -5.67 -16.04
CA GLU A 208 22.55 -4.22 -15.89
C GLU A 208 21.79 -3.83 -14.63
N GLY A 209 22.43 -3.09 -13.73
CA GLY A 209 21.83 -2.77 -12.44
C GLY A 209 22.89 -2.63 -11.36
N GLU A 210 22.43 -2.56 -10.12
CA GLU A 210 23.28 -2.51 -8.93
C GLU A 210 22.82 -3.56 -7.90
N PRO A 211 23.73 -4.12 -7.09
CA PRO A 211 23.36 -5.02 -6.01
C PRO A 211 22.44 -4.35 -4.98
N LEU A 212 21.53 -5.11 -4.37
CA LEU A 212 20.65 -4.62 -3.30
C LEU A 212 21.44 -4.12 -2.09
N SER A 213 22.65 -4.64 -1.85
CA SER A 213 23.57 -4.12 -0.82
C SER A 213 23.90 -2.65 -1.01
N ASP A 214 24.10 -2.22 -2.26
CA ASP A 214 24.51 -0.86 -2.60
C ASP A 214 23.30 0.07 -2.50
N LEU A 215 22.11 -0.41 -2.89
CA LEU A 215 20.83 0.25 -2.65
C LEU A 215 20.60 0.53 -1.16
N LEU A 216 20.72 -0.50 -0.33
CA LEU A 216 20.57 -0.39 1.13
C LEU A 216 21.63 0.53 1.74
N SER A 217 22.84 0.53 1.19
CA SER A 217 23.90 1.46 1.60
C SER A 217 23.53 2.92 1.30
N ARG A 218 23.06 3.23 0.09
CA ARG A 218 22.60 4.60 -0.26
C ARG A 218 21.41 5.03 0.60
N LEU A 219 20.50 4.12 0.92
CA LEU A 219 19.41 4.39 1.86
C LEU A 219 19.90 4.77 3.25
N ARG A 220 20.93 4.11 3.77
CA ARG A 220 21.54 4.45 5.07
C ARG A 220 22.12 5.85 5.09
N HIS A 221 22.71 6.29 3.97
CA HIS A 221 23.35 7.60 3.85
C HIS A 221 22.36 8.72 3.47
N GLY A 222 21.09 8.39 3.16
CA GLY A 222 20.08 9.37 2.79
C GLY A 222 20.13 9.82 1.34
N ASP A 223 20.91 9.13 0.49
CA ASP A 223 21.20 9.53 -0.90
C ASP A 223 20.10 9.13 -1.90
N GLU A 224 19.07 8.40 -1.47
CA GLU A 224 18.01 7.92 -2.38
C GLU A 224 16.77 8.85 -2.38
N PRO A 225 16.30 9.30 -3.56
CA PRO A 225 15.10 10.13 -3.66
C PRO A 225 13.81 9.39 -3.26
N GLY A 226 12.80 10.16 -2.82
CA GLY A 226 11.49 9.65 -2.38
C GLY A 226 11.45 9.38 -0.88
N SER A 227 10.33 9.60 -0.20
CA SER A 227 10.20 9.41 1.26
C SER A 227 8.98 8.54 1.60
N GLY A 228 8.99 7.91 2.77
CA GLY A 228 7.81 7.26 3.34
C GLY A 228 7.41 5.91 2.70
N PRO A 229 6.10 5.58 2.67
CA PRO A 229 5.58 4.25 2.30
C PRO A 229 5.89 3.78 0.88
N ALA A 230 5.98 4.69 -0.09
CA ALA A 230 6.27 4.34 -1.49
C ALA A 230 7.67 3.74 -1.64
N ARG A 231 8.65 4.28 -0.91
CA ARG A 231 10.02 3.76 -0.87
C ARG A 231 10.03 2.35 -0.25
N LEU A 232 9.40 2.14 0.90
CA LEU A 232 9.32 0.81 1.51
C LEU A 232 8.65 -0.19 0.56
N GLY A 233 7.54 0.18 -0.07
CA GLY A 233 6.85 -0.65 -1.06
C GLY A 233 7.76 -1.14 -2.19
N ARG A 234 8.65 -0.28 -2.70
CA ARG A 234 9.64 -0.65 -3.73
C ARG A 234 10.61 -1.73 -3.26
N TYR A 235 11.17 -1.61 -2.06
CA TYR A 235 12.10 -2.61 -1.52
C TYR A 235 11.41 -3.93 -1.18
N ILE A 236 10.15 -3.87 -0.75
CA ILE A 236 9.34 -5.08 -0.53
C ILE A 236 8.97 -5.74 -1.87
N GLU A 237 8.80 -4.98 -2.96
CA GLU A 237 8.67 -5.55 -4.31
C GLU A 237 9.95 -6.27 -4.75
N PHE A 238 11.12 -5.70 -4.47
CA PHE A 238 12.39 -6.39 -4.74
C PHE A 238 12.49 -7.69 -3.96
N PHE A 239 12.13 -7.64 -2.68
CA PHE A 239 12.08 -8.82 -1.81
C PHE A 239 11.10 -9.88 -2.34
N ALA A 240 9.91 -9.48 -2.80
CA ALA A 240 8.93 -10.40 -3.39
C ALA A 240 9.48 -11.10 -4.65
N GLN A 241 10.18 -10.38 -5.53
CA GLN A 241 10.83 -11.00 -6.69
C GLN A 241 11.96 -11.97 -6.30
N THR A 242 12.73 -11.67 -5.25
CA THR A 242 13.70 -12.61 -4.68
C THR A 242 13.00 -13.86 -4.15
N LEU A 243 11.89 -13.72 -3.42
CA LEU A 243 11.10 -14.85 -2.93
C LEU A 243 10.58 -15.74 -4.07
N ARG A 244 10.16 -15.15 -5.21
CA ARG A 244 9.75 -15.92 -6.41
C ARG A 244 10.90 -16.79 -6.96
N ALA A 245 12.11 -16.23 -7.06
CA ALA A 245 13.29 -16.99 -7.48
C ALA A 245 13.60 -18.16 -6.53
N VAL A 246 13.62 -17.90 -5.22
CA VAL A 246 13.96 -18.93 -4.22
C VAL A 246 12.87 -19.99 -4.14
N ALA A 247 11.59 -19.60 -4.19
CA ALA A 247 10.47 -20.55 -4.23
C ALA A 247 10.56 -21.48 -5.45
N TYR A 248 10.88 -20.94 -6.62
CA TYR A 248 11.10 -21.73 -7.83
C TYR A 248 12.26 -22.72 -7.65
N ALA A 249 13.41 -22.29 -7.10
CA ALA A 249 14.55 -23.17 -6.85
C ALA A 249 14.21 -24.29 -5.85
N HIS A 250 13.48 -23.96 -4.79
CA HIS A 250 13.03 -24.93 -3.78
C HIS A 250 12.12 -26.00 -4.38
N ASP A 251 11.22 -25.62 -5.30
CA ASP A 251 10.36 -26.57 -6.02
C ASP A 251 11.15 -27.51 -6.96
N HIS A 252 12.38 -27.13 -7.33
CA HIS A 252 13.33 -27.96 -8.07
C HIS A 252 14.33 -28.69 -7.17
N GLY A 253 14.11 -28.68 -5.84
CA GLY A 253 14.96 -29.36 -4.87
C GLY A 253 16.33 -28.69 -4.67
N VAL A 254 16.49 -27.42 -5.06
CA VAL A 254 17.73 -26.65 -4.87
C VAL A 254 17.53 -25.67 -3.73
N ILE A 255 18.41 -25.68 -2.73
CA ILE A 255 18.51 -24.63 -1.70
C ILE A 255 19.76 -23.79 -1.96
N HIS A 256 19.72 -22.48 -1.69
CA HIS A 256 20.78 -21.53 -2.07
C HIS A 256 21.92 -21.44 -1.04
N CYS A 257 21.61 -21.40 0.25
CA CYS A 257 22.54 -21.37 1.39
C CYS A 257 23.48 -20.14 1.51
N ASP A 258 23.43 -19.14 0.62
CA ASP A 258 24.22 -17.89 0.73
C ASP A 258 23.42 -16.67 0.26
N LEU A 259 22.13 -16.62 0.62
CA LEU A 259 21.30 -15.47 0.28
C LEU A 259 21.72 -14.24 1.07
N LYS A 260 22.04 -13.17 0.33
CA LYS A 260 22.41 -11.85 0.88
C LYS A 260 22.12 -10.75 -0.14
N PRO A 261 22.02 -9.47 0.26
CA PRO A 261 21.75 -8.37 -0.65
C PRO A 261 22.78 -8.20 -1.78
N ALA A 262 24.04 -8.59 -1.56
CA ALA A 262 25.06 -8.57 -2.61
C ALA A 262 24.79 -9.58 -3.75
N ASN A 263 24.02 -10.63 -3.47
CA ASN A 263 23.64 -11.68 -4.42
C ASN A 263 22.28 -11.42 -5.08
N ILE A 264 21.72 -10.21 -4.91
CA ILE A 264 20.44 -9.78 -5.47
C ILE A 264 20.72 -8.53 -6.30
N VAL A 265 20.67 -8.66 -7.62
CA VAL A 265 20.89 -7.53 -8.54
C VAL A 265 19.55 -6.91 -8.90
N VAL A 266 19.45 -5.59 -8.75
CA VAL A 266 18.27 -4.82 -9.12
C VAL A 266 18.56 -4.04 -10.40
N GLY A 267 17.80 -4.35 -11.45
CA GLY A 267 17.87 -3.72 -12.75
C GLY A 267 17.26 -2.32 -12.78
N ARG A 268 17.53 -1.60 -13.87
CA ARG A 268 17.10 -0.20 -14.06
C ARG A 268 15.59 -0.01 -14.05
N TYR A 269 14.84 -1.06 -14.41
CA TYR A 269 13.39 -1.04 -14.48
C TYR A 269 12.74 -1.73 -13.26
N GLY A 270 13.54 -2.05 -12.23
CA GLY A 270 13.06 -2.71 -11.01
C GLY A 270 12.92 -4.23 -11.11
N ASP A 271 13.40 -4.84 -12.20
CA ASP A 271 13.57 -6.28 -12.31
C ASP A 271 14.66 -6.76 -11.34
N VAL A 272 14.40 -7.86 -10.65
CA VAL A 272 15.37 -8.46 -9.72
C VAL A 272 15.92 -9.76 -10.30
N THR A 273 17.23 -9.97 -10.17
CA THR A 273 17.88 -11.23 -10.51
C THR A 273 18.71 -11.72 -9.32
N VAL A 274 18.44 -12.93 -8.85
CA VAL A 274 19.27 -13.64 -7.88
C VAL A 274 20.45 -14.28 -8.59
N ILE A 275 21.63 -14.08 -8.04
CA ILE A 275 22.91 -14.55 -8.57
C ILE A 275 23.67 -15.38 -7.53
N ASP A 276 24.73 -16.05 -7.98
CA ASP A 276 25.75 -16.71 -7.14
C ASP A 276 25.24 -17.88 -6.28
N TRP A 277 24.93 -19.00 -6.94
CA TRP A 277 24.48 -20.26 -6.33
C TRP A 277 25.66 -21.13 -5.85
N GLY A 278 26.81 -20.52 -5.52
CA GLY A 278 28.07 -21.23 -5.26
C GLY A 278 28.10 -22.12 -4.02
N LEU A 279 27.15 -21.93 -3.10
CA LEU A 279 26.90 -22.79 -1.93
C LEU A 279 25.60 -23.60 -2.04
N ALA A 280 24.96 -23.61 -3.22
CA ALA A 280 23.69 -24.28 -3.39
C ALA A 280 23.80 -25.79 -3.19
N LYS A 281 22.76 -26.39 -2.62
CA LYS A 281 22.69 -27.82 -2.31
C LYS A 281 21.46 -28.44 -2.95
N LEU A 282 21.65 -29.58 -3.62
CA LEU A 282 20.55 -30.43 -4.11
C LEU A 282 20.01 -31.31 -2.98
N LEU A 283 18.70 -31.28 -2.76
CA LEU A 283 18.00 -32.15 -1.81
C LEU A 283 17.82 -33.55 -2.41
N GLY A 284 18.36 -34.61 -1.77
CA GLY A 284 18.17 -36.00 -2.18
C GLY A 284 19.46 -36.82 -2.38
N VAL A 285 19.39 -37.87 -3.22
CA VAL A 285 20.49 -38.83 -3.46
C VAL A 285 21.52 -38.22 -4.41
N GLY A 286 22.50 -37.50 -3.87
CA GLY A 286 23.61 -36.90 -4.63
C GLY A 286 24.24 -35.67 -3.96
N GLY A 287 23.49 -34.95 -3.12
CA GLY A 287 23.96 -33.74 -2.42
C GLY A 287 24.81 -33.98 -1.16
N ARG A 288 25.35 -35.20 -0.96
CA ARG A 288 26.00 -35.62 0.31
C ARG A 288 27.45 -35.10 0.46
N ASP A 289 28.18 -34.91 -0.63
CA ASP A 289 29.59 -34.50 -0.60
C ASP A 289 29.84 -33.04 -1.07
N GLN A 290 28.86 -32.39 -1.69
CA GLN A 290 28.96 -31.03 -2.27
C GLN A 290 29.25 -29.93 -1.22
N ALA A 291 28.77 -30.12 0.00
CA ALA A 291 28.73 -29.04 0.98
C ALA A 291 29.98 -29.00 1.89
N ARG A 292 30.70 -30.11 2.07
CA ARG A 292 31.73 -30.22 3.12
C ARG A 292 32.93 -29.27 2.94
N THR A 293 33.21 -28.78 1.74
CA THR A 293 34.44 -28.01 1.46
C THR A 293 34.25 -26.49 1.48
N ARG A 294 33.02 -25.96 1.51
CA ARG A 294 32.74 -24.52 1.31
C ARG A 294 31.93 -23.83 2.41
N LEU A 295 31.52 -24.54 3.45
CA LEU A 295 30.58 -23.99 4.45
C LEU A 295 31.16 -22.88 5.37
N TRP A 296 32.47 -22.61 5.34
CA TRP A 296 33.09 -21.53 6.12
C TRP A 296 33.19 -20.17 5.41
N SER A 297 32.80 -20.06 4.14
CA SER A 297 32.96 -18.84 3.33
C SER A 297 31.69 -17.97 3.20
N GLY A 298 30.63 -18.27 3.96
CA GLY A 298 29.38 -17.49 3.93
C GLY A 298 29.52 -16.11 4.58
N SER A 299 28.64 -15.17 4.23
CA SER A 299 28.57 -13.86 4.88
C SER A 299 27.87 -13.98 6.26
N PRO A 300 28.58 -13.91 7.40
CA PRO A 300 28.04 -14.42 8.67
C PRO A 300 26.78 -13.69 9.17
N GLY A 301 26.56 -12.45 8.75
CA GLY A 301 25.39 -11.65 9.14
C GLY A 301 24.03 -12.16 8.62
N TYR A 302 24.01 -13.04 7.61
CA TYR A 302 22.80 -13.63 7.04
C TYR A 302 22.69 -15.14 7.26
N MET A 303 23.70 -15.72 7.92
CA MET A 303 23.80 -17.16 8.14
C MET A 303 22.77 -17.61 9.18
N SER A 304 22.10 -18.73 8.91
CA SER A 304 21.18 -19.36 9.86
C SER A 304 21.92 -20.03 11.03
N PRO A 305 21.26 -20.24 12.19
CA PRO A 305 21.87 -20.94 13.33
C PRO A 305 22.39 -22.34 12.97
N GLU A 306 21.64 -23.09 12.17
CA GLU A 306 22.05 -24.43 11.72
C GLU A 306 23.28 -24.39 10.80
N GLN A 307 23.42 -23.35 9.98
CA GLN A 307 24.62 -23.13 9.19
C GLN A 307 25.80 -22.67 10.05
N ALA A 308 25.59 -21.80 11.04
CA ALA A 308 26.65 -21.30 11.90
C ALA A 308 27.26 -22.38 12.82
N LEU A 309 26.45 -23.36 13.22
CA LEU A 309 26.88 -24.44 14.10
C LEU A 309 27.60 -25.59 13.37
N LEU A 310 27.42 -25.71 12.05
CA LEU A 310 28.10 -26.68 11.17
C LEU A 310 28.12 -28.15 11.65
N GLN A 311 27.13 -28.57 12.45
CA GLN A 311 27.15 -29.91 13.07
C GLN A 311 26.78 -31.02 12.09
N ASP A 312 25.82 -30.78 11.19
CA ASP A 312 25.43 -31.74 10.15
C ASP A 312 24.88 -30.99 8.93
N VAL A 313 25.59 -31.07 7.80
CA VAL A 313 25.16 -30.42 6.57
C VAL A 313 23.90 -31.06 5.99
N ASN A 314 23.58 -32.30 6.37
CA ASN A 314 22.34 -32.95 5.96
C ASN A 314 21.11 -32.36 6.65
N ALA A 315 21.28 -31.64 7.76
CA ALA A 315 20.20 -30.96 8.46
C ALA A 315 19.72 -29.68 7.75
N LEU A 316 20.46 -29.16 6.75
CA LEU A 316 20.05 -27.99 5.97
C LEU A 316 18.91 -28.33 5.01
N ASP A 317 17.83 -27.56 5.10
CA ASP A 317 16.65 -27.64 4.25
C ASP A 317 16.20 -26.25 3.76
N ALA A 318 15.03 -26.16 3.13
CA ALA A 318 14.48 -24.93 2.57
C ALA A 318 14.35 -23.78 3.62
N ARG A 319 14.17 -24.13 4.90
CA ARG A 319 13.99 -23.18 6.00
C ARG A 319 15.29 -22.47 6.37
N THR A 320 16.44 -22.99 5.94
CA THR A 320 17.73 -22.31 6.00
C THR A 320 17.71 -21.03 5.15
N ASP A 321 17.22 -21.10 3.91
CA ASP A 321 17.10 -19.92 3.05
C ASP A 321 16.04 -18.94 3.59
N ILE A 322 14.98 -19.44 4.23
CA ILE A 322 13.96 -18.58 4.87
C ILE A 322 14.57 -17.72 5.97
N TRP A 323 15.53 -18.22 6.74
CA TRP A 323 16.25 -17.39 7.71
C TRP A 323 17.03 -16.27 7.01
N SER A 324 17.82 -16.60 5.99
CA SER A 324 18.62 -15.60 5.26
C SER A 324 17.74 -14.54 4.59
N LEU A 325 16.60 -14.94 4.03
CA LEU A 325 15.56 -14.03 3.55
C LEU A 325 14.98 -13.17 4.68
N GLY A 326 14.80 -13.72 5.87
CA GLY A 326 14.37 -12.99 7.07
C GLY A 326 15.39 -11.92 7.48
N ALA A 327 16.69 -12.23 7.39
CA ALA A 327 17.77 -11.28 7.65
C ALA A 327 17.80 -10.15 6.61
N ILE A 328 17.56 -10.46 5.34
CA ILE A 328 17.42 -9.47 4.27
C ILE A 328 16.20 -8.56 4.53
N LEU A 329 15.04 -9.14 4.88
CA LEU A 329 13.84 -8.37 5.21
C LEU A 329 14.09 -7.48 6.44
N TYR A 330 14.78 -7.99 7.46
CA TYR A 330 15.16 -7.22 8.64
C TYR A 330 16.02 -6.01 8.28
N GLU A 331 17.00 -6.18 7.39
CA GLU A 331 17.83 -5.06 6.92
C GLU A 331 17.04 -4.08 6.06
N ILE A 332 16.13 -4.53 5.20
CA ILE A 332 15.23 -3.64 4.45
C ILE A 332 14.40 -2.77 5.43
N LEU A 333 13.85 -3.40 6.48
CA LEU A 333 12.97 -2.74 7.44
C LEU A 333 13.75 -1.78 8.35
N THR A 334 14.95 -2.15 8.80
CA THR A 334 15.68 -1.41 9.85
C THR A 334 16.90 -0.64 9.35
N LEU A 335 17.39 -0.95 8.14
CA LEU A 335 18.71 -0.58 7.60
C LEU A 335 19.91 -1.09 8.40
N THR A 336 19.69 -2.04 9.30
CA THR A 336 20.71 -2.67 10.14
C THR A 336 20.62 -4.19 10.03
N LEU A 337 21.73 -4.89 10.22
CA LEU A 337 21.71 -6.35 10.30
C LEU A 337 21.04 -6.83 11.60
N PRO A 338 20.47 -8.04 11.62
CA PRO A 338 19.96 -8.65 12.85
C PRO A 338 21.06 -8.84 13.91
N PHE A 339 22.30 -9.10 13.46
CA PHE A 339 23.52 -9.19 14.28
C PHE A 339 24.60 -8.29 13.66
N ALA A 340 25.25 -7.44 14.47
CA ALA A 340 26.31 -6.54 14.02
C ALA A 340 27.67 -7.25 14.00
N SER A 341 28.61 -6.75 13.18
CA SER A 341 30.01 -7.22 13.13
C SER A 341 30.76 -7.08 14.45
N ASP A 342 30.30 -6.18 15.30
CA ASP A 342 30.95 -5.74 16.54
C ASP A 342 30.60 -6.66 17.71
N ASP A 343 29.75 -7.67 17.47
CA ASP A 343 29.05 -8.46 18.49
C ASP A 343 29.84 -9.64 19.08
N GLY A 344 31.14 -9.74 18.81
CA GLY A 344 31.98 -10.88 19.19
C GLY A 344 32.07 -11.93 18.07
N SER A 345 32.23 -13.22 18.41
CA SER A 345 32.21 -14.25 17.36
C SER A 345 30.79 -14.36 16.78
N LEU A 346 30.64 -14.04 15.49
CA LEU A 346 29.34 -14.06 14.79
C LEU A 346 28.57 -15.39 14.95
N PRO A 347 29.22 -16.58 15.00
CA PRO A 347 28.51 -17.83 15.29
C PRO A 347 27.85 -17.87 16.67
N GLU A 348 28.50 -17.34 17.72
CA GLU A 348 27.90 -17.25 19.06
C GLU A 348 26.75 -16.24 19.09
N ALA A 349 26.89 -15.12 18.38
CA ALA A 349 25.83 -14.11 18.31
C ALA A 349 24.57 -14.69 17.65
N VAL A 350 24.69 -15.35 16.50
CA VAL A 350 23.58 -15.99 15.78
C VAL A 350 22.93 -17.07 16.64
N HIS A 351 23.71 -17.84 17.39
CA HIS A 351 23.17 -18.94 18.19
C HIS A 351 22.52 -18.48 19.50
N TRP A 352 23.08 -17.48 20.19
CA TRP A 352 22.71 -17.16 21.57
C TRP A 352 21.96 -15.84 21.76
N ARG A 353 22.10 -14.84 20.89
CA ARG A 353 21.54 -13.50 21.11
C ARG A 353 20.12 -13.32 20.59
N THR A 354 19.32 -12.58 21.35
CA THR A 354 17.94 -12.25 20.98
C THR A 354 17.93 -11.12 19.97
N ILE A 355 17.25 -11.32 18.84
CA ILE A 355 17.02 -10.29 17.83
C ILE A 355 15.81 -9.45 18.29
N PRO A 356 15.94 -8.13 18.48
CA PRO A 356 14.78 -7.30 18.78
C PRO A 356 13.89 -7.15 17.55
N PRO A 357 12.55 -7.03 17.70
CA PRO A 357 11.65 -6.77 16.59
C PRO A 357 12.06 -5.53 15.78
N PRO A 358 11.90 -5.51 14.44
CA PRO A 358 12.22 -4.36 13.59
C PRO A 358 11.70 -3.00 14.10
N GLY A 359 10.44 -2.93 14.54
CA GLY A 359 9.83 -1.71 15.08
C GLY A 359 10.43 -1.24 16.41
N VAL A 360 11.03 -2.15 17.18
CA VAL A 360 11.79 -1.82 18.39
C VAL A 360 13.21 -1.37 18.02
N ARG A 361 13.83 -2.03 17.03
CA ARG A 361 15.18 -1.70 16.55
C ARG A 361 15.24 -0.30 15.92
N ALA A 362 14.22 0.07 15.15
CA ALA A 362 14.18 1.32 14.42
C ALA A 362 12.82 2.04 14.62
N PRO A 363 12.59 2.63 15.80
CA PRO A 363 11.30 3.25 16.14
C PRO A 363 10.95 4.47 15.28
N ASP A 364 11.97 5.14 14.73
CA ASP A 364 11.79 6.31 13.85
C ASP A 364 11.36 5.93 12.43
N ARG A 365 11.33 4.63 12.10
CA ARG A 365 10.91 4.13 10.79
C ARG A 365 9.46 3.65 10.84
N PRO A 366 8.62 3.98 9.85
CA PRO A 366 7.23 3.55 9.81
C PRO A 366 7.14 2.07 9.36
N ILE A 367 7.53 1.16 10.24
CA ILE A 367 7.55 -0.29 9.99
C ILE A 367 6.14 -0.86 10.22
N PRO A 368 5.51 -1.48 9.19
CA PRO A 368 4.20 -2.11 9.36
C PRO A 368 4.26 -3.31 10.32
N PRO A 369 3.34 -3.43 11.29
CA PRO A 369 3.32 -4.53 12.25
C PRO A 369 3.24 -5.92 11.60
N GLU A 370 2.61 -6.03 10.43
CA GLU A 370 2.50 -7.29 9.68
C GLU A 370 3.87 -7.75 9.16
N LEU A 371 4.66 -6.82 8.61
CA LEU A 371 6.01 -7.12 8.11
C LEU A 371 6.99 -7.38 9.27
N ASP A 372 6.83 -6.69 10.39
CA ASP A 372 7.59 -6.94 11.63
C ASP A 372 7.39 -8.39 12.11
N ARG A 373 6.12 -8.82 12.29
CA ARG A 373 5.79 -10.19 12.71
C ARG A 373 6.28 -11.23 11.72
N LEU A 374 6.11 -10.99 10.41
CA LEU A 374 6.60 -11.90 9.37
C LEU A 374 8.12 -12.06 9.47
N CYS A 375 8.85 -10.95 9.55
CA CYS A 375 10.30 -10.92 9.69
C CYS A 375 10.77 -11.70 10.92
N MET A 376 10.15 -11.46 12.08
CA MET A 376 10.50 -12.17 13.31
C MET A 376 10.19 -13.67 13.26
N ARG A 377 9.13 -14.08 12.56
CA ARG A 377 8.81 -15.50 12.35
C ARG A 377 9.82 -16.19 11.42
N MET A 378 10.31 -15.50 10.38
CA MET A 378 11.37 -16.01 9.52
C MET A 378 12.72 -16.16 10.25
N LEU A 379 12.98 -15.26 11.22
CA LEU A 379 14.15 -15.27 12.09
C LEU A 379 13.97 -16.10 13.37
N ALA A 380 13.02 -17.04 13.39
CA ALA A 380 12.88 -17.97 14.50
C ALA A 380 14.08 -18.92 14.55
N ARG A 381 14.65 -19.13 15.74
CA ARG A 381 15.91 -19.89 15.88
C ARG A 381 15.76 -21.33 15.43
N ARG A 382 14.68 -21.99 15.84
CA ARG A 382 14.38 -23.36 15.43
C ARG A 382 13.77 -23.34 14.02
N PRO A 383 14.28 -24.13 13.07
CA PRO A 383 13.71 -24.22 11.73
C PRO A 383 12.19 -24.51 11.75
N GLU A 384 11.73 -25.39 12.63
CA GLU A 384 10.30 -25.74 12.79
C GLU A 384 9.39 -24.59 13.27
N ASP A 385 9.94 -23.51 13.82
CA ASP A 385 9.18 -22.33 14.22
C ASP A 385 9.07 -21.29 13.07
N ARG A 386 9.76 -21.52 11.95
CA ARG A 386 9.74 -20.67 10.75
C ARG A 386 8.57 -21.07 9.85
N PRO A 387 8.19 -20.22 8.87
CA PRO A 387 7.31 -20.65 7.78
C PRO A 387 7.85 -21.93 7.11
N ASP A 388 6.96 -22.87 6.79
CA ASP A 388 7.35 -24.15 6.20
C ASP A 388 7.90 -23.98 4.78
N ARG A 389 7.35 -23.02 4.03
CA ARG A 389 7.68 -22.78 2.62
C ARG A 389 7.89 -21.30 2.32
N VAL A 390 8.77 -21.01 1.36
CA VAL A 390 9.01 -19.64 0.86
C VAL A 390 7.74 -19.06 0.24
N GLN A 391 6.88 -19.90 -0.35
CA GLN A 391 5.59 -19.49 -0.91
C GLN A 391 4.66 -18.86 0.15
N ASP A 392 4.71 -19.31 1.41
CA ASP A 392 3.89 -18.74 2.49
C ASP A 392 4.34 -17.32 2.86
N VAL A 393 5.66 -17.10 2.81
CA VAL A 393 6.26 -15.77 2.96
C VAL A 393 5.84 -14.88 1.80
N LEU A 394 5.99 -15.37 0.56
CA LEU A 394 5.63 -14.64 -0.66
C LEU A 394 4.16 -14.21 -0.64
N ALA A 395 3.24 -15.12 -0.32
CA ALA A 395 1.81 -14.81 -0.24
C ALA A 395 1.52 -13.71 0.79
N THR A 396 2.18 -13.76 1.96
CA THR A 396 2.05 -12.71 2.99
C THR A 396 2.61 -11.37 2.48
N THR A 397 3.75 -11.39 1.79
CA THR A 397 4.39 -10.20 1.22
C THR A 397 3.54 -9.56 0.11
N GLU A 398 2.99 -10.36 -0.80
CA GLU A 398 2.13 -9.89 -1.90
C GLU A 398 0.81 -9.33 -1.39
N ALA A 399 0.18 -9.99 -0.41
CA ALA A 399 -1.03 -9.47 0.24
C ALA A 399 -0.78 -8.09 0.89
N TRP A 400 0.40 -7.89 1.50
CA TRP A 400 0.77 -6.59 2.04
C TRP A 400 1.00 -5.55 0.94
N LEU A 401 1.68 -5.90 -0.16
CA LEU A 401 1.92 -5.02 -1.31
C LEU A 401 0.59 -4.56 -1.93
N ASP A 402 -0.34 -5.47 -2.15
CA ASP A 402 -1.66 -5.16 -2.72
C ASP A 402 -2.47 -4.27 -1.78
N GLY A 403 -2.47 -4.57 -0.48
CA GLY A 403 -3.08 -3.70 0.53
C GLY A 403 -2.44 -2.30 0.57
N SER A 404 -1.11 -2.21 0.37
CA SER A 404 -0.40 -0.93 0.33
C SER A 404 -0.73 -0.12 -0.92
N ARG A 405 -0.78 -0.76 -2.10
CA ARG A 405 -1.19 -0.13 -3.36
C ARG A 405 -2.62 0.39 -3.27
N GLU A 406 -3.51 -0.39 -2.65
CA GLU A 406 -4.89 0.02 -2.43
C GLU A 406 -5.01 1.22 -1.50
N ARG A 407 -4.34 1.19 -0.34
CA ARG A 407 -4.28 2.36 0.56
C ARG A 407 -3.76 3.61 -0.14
N GLN A 408 -2.71 3.47 -0.96
CA GLN A 408 -2.17 4.59 -1.74
C GLN A 408 -3.18 5.12 -2.76
N ARG A 409 -3.87 4.24 -3.50
CA ARG A 409 -4.94 4.64 -4.44
C ARG A 409 -6.04 5.42 -3.74
N ARG A 410 -6.54 4.90 -2.61
CA ARG A 410 -7.57 5.59 -1.81
C ARG A 410 -7.10 6.94 -1.30
N GLN A 411 -5.84 7.04 -0.87
CA GLN A 411 -5.26 8.30 -0.41
C GLN A 411 -5.13 9.31 -1.55
N THR A 412 -4.64 8.90 -2.73
CA THR A 412 -4.53 9.76 -3.90
C THR A 412 -5.90 10.23 -4.39
N ALA A 413 -6.88 9.33 -4.45
CA ALA A 413 -8.26 9.69 -4.80
C ALA A 413 -8.85 10.68 -3.80
N ALA A 414 -8.64 10.47 -2.51
CA ALA A 414 -9.07 11.40 -1.47
C ALA A 414 -8.40 12.78 -1.59
N THR A 415 -7.11 12.82 -1.89
CA THR A 415 -6.40 14.09 -2.14
C THR A 415 -6.96 14.80 -3.37
N HIS A 416 -7.19 14.09 -4.47
CA HIS A 416 -7.78 14.67 -5.68
C HIS A 416 -9.17 15.26 -5.43
N ALA A 417 -10.06 14.50 -4.78
CA ALA A 417 -11.38 14.94 -4.39
C ALA A 417 -11.35 16.20 -3.50
N LEU A 418 -10.41 16.27 -2.56
CA LEU A 418 -10.23 17.46 -1.72
C LEU A 418 -9.74 18.68 -2.50
N THR A 419 -8.83 18.48 -3.45
CA THR A 419 -8.35 19.55 -4.34
C THR A 419 -9.51 20.10 -5.16
N GLU A 420 -10.27 19.24 -5.82
CA GLU A 420 -11.43 19.61 -6.64
C GLU A 420 -12.49 20.37 -5.83
N ALA A 421 -12.85 19.86 -4.64
CA ALA A 421 -13.78 20.55 -3.75
C ALA A 421 -13.25 21.90 -3.26
N SER A 422 -11.94 22.01 -3.00
CA SER A 422 -11.31 23.28 -2.58
C SER A 422 -11.29 24.30 -3.72
N GLU A 423 -11.10 23.86 -4.96
CA GLU A 423 -11.17 24.73 -6.14
C GLU A 423 -12.58 25.25 -6.37
N ALA A 424 -13.60 24.40 -6.28
CA ALA A 424 -15.00 24.81 -6.32
C ALA A 424 -15.32 25.84 -5.21
N LEU A 425 -14.94 25.57 -3.96
CA LEU A 425 -15.16 26.52 -2.86
C LEU A 425 -14.40 27.86 -3.05
N ARG A 426 -13.26 27.86 -3.75
CA ARG A 426 -12.56 29.11 -4.11
C ARG A 426 -13.36 29.93 -5.13
N GLU A 427 -14.04 29.28 -6.06
CA GLU A 427 -14.94 29.92 -7.03
C GLU A 427 -16.24 30.41 -6.37
N ALA A 428 -16.70 29.76 -5.30
CA ALA A 428 -17.85 30.20 -4.52
C ALA A 428 -17.61 31.51 -3.76
N ARG A 429 -16.37 31.80 -3.34
CA ARG A 429 -16.04 32.96 -2.49
C ARG A 429 -16.55 34.32 -3.02
N PRO A 430 -16.32 34.73 -4.28
CA PRO A 430 -16.87 35.99 -4.77
C PRO A 430 -18.42 36.02 -4.78
N LEU A 431 -19.08 34.87 -4.98
CA LEU A 431 -20.53 34.78 -4.89
C LEU A 431 -21.00 34.94 -3.43
N GLU A 432 -20.29 34.34 -2.48
CA GLU A 432 -20.55 34.50 -1.04
C GLU A 432 -20.39 35.96 -0.59
N GLU A 433 -19.32 36.64 -1.05
CA GLU A 433 -19.08 38.06 -0.78
C GLU A 433 -20.16 38.96 -1.40
N ALA A 434 -20.62 38.64 -2.62
CA ALA A 434 -21.71 39.36 -3.27
C ALA A 434 -23.04 39.18 -2.53
N ILE A 435 -23.34 37.96 -2.09
CA ILE A 435 -24.51 37.64 -1.27
C ILE A 435 -24.47 38.44 0.04
N ASP A 436 -23.33 38.46 0.74
CA ASP A 436 -23.17 39.20 2.00
C ASP A 436 -23.38 40.71 1.81
N ALA A 437 -22.83 41.28 0.73
CA ALA A 437 -23.02 42.70 0.40
C ALA A 437 -24.50 43.02 0.14
N LEU A 438 -25.18 42.20 -0.66
CA LEU A 438 -26.59 42.38 -1.00
C LEU A 438 -27.53 42.17 0.20
N GLN A 439 -27.15 41.32 1.16
CA GLN A 439 -27.91 41.05 2.39
C GLN A 439 -28.05 42.26 3.32
N THR A 440 -27.15 43.23 3.24
CA THR A 440 -27.17 44.45 4.09
C THR A 440 -28.04 45.58 3.54
N GLY A 441 -28.67 45.39 2.37
CA GLY A 441 -29.52 46.39 1.70
C GLY A 441 -30.94 46.53 2.28
N ALA A 442 -31.68 47.54 1.81
CA ALA A 442 -33.01 47.90 2.32
C ALA A 442 -34.15 46.90 1.97
N ASP A 443 -33.93 45.99 1.00
CA ASP A 443 -34.82 44.86 0.70
C ASP A 443 -34.05 43.74 -0.04
N PRO A 444 -33.33 42.85 0.69
CA PRO A 444 -32.49 41.83 0.08
C PRO A 444 -33.29 40.70 -0.60
N ALA A 445 -34.46 40.36 -0.05
CA ALA A 445 -35.25 39.22 -0.49
C ALA A 445 -35.99 39.46 -1.83
N GLY A 446 -36.20 40.73 -2.20
CA GLY A 446 -36.81 41.13 -3.47
C GLY A 446 -35.81 41.38 -4.62
N SER A 447 -34.50 41.31 -4.37
CA SER A 447 -33.46 41.63 -5.37
C SER A 447 -33.21 40.46 -6.33
N GLU A 448 -33.41 40.69 -7.63
CA GLU A 448 -33.10 39.74 -8.70
C GLU A 448 -31.62 39.30 -8.68
N ALA A 449 -30.70 40.25 -8.44
CA ALA A 449 -29.27 39.97 -8.30
C ALA A 449 -28.94 39.07 -7.10
N PHE A 450 -29.73 39.14 -6.01
CA PHE A 450 -29.55 38.27 -4.85
C PHE A 450 -30.02 36.83 -5.14
N ALA A 451 -31.10 36.68 -5.90
CA ALA A 451 -31.57 35.38 -6.34
C ALA A 451 -30.57 34.72 -7.32
N GLU A 452 -30.10 35.46 -8.32
CA GLU A 452 -29.11 34.98 -9.29
C GLU A 452 -27.80 34.53 -8.65
N ALA A 453 -27.25 35.33 -7.71
CA ALA A 453 -26.02 34.97 -7.01
C ALA A 453 -26.16 33.68 -6.20
N ARG A 454 -27.36 33.42 -5.65
CA ARG A 454 -27.63 32.20 -4.86
C ARG A 454 -27.90 30.98 -5.73
N ASP A 455 -28.54 31.16 -6.88
CA ASP A 455 -28.68 30.09 -7.88
C ASP A 455 -27.30 29.68 -8.44
N ALA A 456 -26.39 30.64 -8.67
CA ALA A 456 -25.01 30.34 -9.01
C ALA A 456 -24.24 29.66 -7.86
N LEU A 457 -24.46 30.09 -6.61
CA LEU A 457 -23.78 29.50 -5.45
C LEU A 457 -24.15 28.02 -5.24
N VAL A 458 -25.42 27.65 -5.42
CA VAL A 458 -25.85 26.26 -5.25
C VAL A 458 -25.21 25.33 -6.30
N GLU A 459 -24.96 25.80 -7.53
CA GLU A 459 -24.25 25.03 -8.56
C GLU A 459 -22.82 24.71 -8.14
N VAL A 460 -22.11 25.70 -7.61
CA VAL A 460 -20.72 25.51 -7.15
C VAL A 460 -20.66 24.56 -5.93
N TYR A 461 -21.62 24.67 -5.01
CA TYR A 461 -21.72 23.76 -3.87
C TYR A 461 -22.08 22.33 -4.27
N GLU A 462 -22.87 22.13 -5.34
CA GLU A 462 -23.14 20.81 -5.91
C GLU A 462 -21.86 20.15 -6.43
N VAL A 463 -21.01 20.88 -7.16
CA VAL A 463 -19.71 20.37 -7.63
C VAL A 463 -18.82 19.98 -6.46
N ALA A 464 -18.70 20.86 -5.45
CA ALA A 464 -17.93 20.56 -4.25
C ALA A 464 -18.48 19.33 -3.50
N CYS A 465 -19.81 19.17 -3.46
CA CYS A 465 -20.48 18.05 -2.81
C CYS A 465 -20.16 16.74 -3.54
N ASP A 466 -20.31 16.73 -4.86
CA ASP A 466 -20.04 15.56 -5.71
C ASP A 466 -18.59 15.09 -5.56
N ALA A 467 -17.62 16.01 -5.59
CA ALA A 467 -16.21 15.70 -5.41
C ALA A 467 -15.93 15.06 -4.03
N VAL A 468 -16.45 15.66 -2.95
CA VAL A 468 -16.25 15.12 -1.59
C VAL A 468 -16.89 13.76 -1.41
N LEU A 469 -18.11 13.56 -1.93
CA LEU A 469 -18.83 12.29 -1.82
C LEU A 469 -18.13 11.18 -2.61
N ALA A 470 -17.70 11.46 -3.85
CA ALA A 470 -16.91 10.51 -4.63
C ALA A 470 -15.59 10.13 -3.93
N GLY A 471 -14.95 11.10 -3.27
CA GLY A 471 -13.78 10.84 -2.44
C GLY A 471 -14.09 9.92 -1.24
N LEU A 472 -15.23 10.10 -0.59
CA LEU A 472 -15.67 9.26 0.54
C LEU A 472 -16.07 7.85 0.12
N ASP A 473 -16.65 7.67 -1.06
CA ASP A 473 -16.95 6.34 -1.60
C ASP A 473 -15.68 5.51 -1.78
N LEU A 474 -14.58 6.15 -2.18
CA LEU A 474 -13.27 5.52 -2.35
C LEU A 474 -12.48 5.43 -1.03
N ASN A 475 -12.69 6.36 -0.10
CA ASN A 475 -12.00 6.40 1.19
C ASN A 475 -12.96 6.77 2.34
N PRO A 476 -13.81 5.83 2.79
CA PRO A 476 -14.87 6.11 3.77
C PRO A 476 -14.33 6.64 5.12
N ASP A 477 -13.15 6.17 5.52
CA ASP A 477 -12.49 6.54 6.77
C ASP A 477 -11.63 7.82 6.64
N GLY A 478 -11.68 8.48 5.47
CA GLY A 478 -10.90 9.66 5.13
C GLY A 478 -11.24 10.86 6.02
N ALA A 479 -10.54 11.03 7.14
CA ALA A 479 -10.82 12.08 8.11
C ALA A 479 -10.83 13.51 7.53
N ALA A 480 -10.06 13.77 6.48
CA ALA A 480 -10.05 15.07 5.79
C ALA A 480 -11.29 15.27 4.91
N LEU A 481 -11.71 14.25 4.16
CA LEU A 481 -12.94 14.26 3.37
C LEU A 481 -14.18 14.41 4.26
N GLN A 482 -14.23 13.69 5.38
CA GLN A 482 -15.31 13.82 6.37
C GLN A 482 -15.42 15.24 6.92
N ARG A 483 -14.28 15.92 7.15
CA ARG A 483 -14.26 17.34 7.56
C ARG A 483 -14.76 18.26 6.45
N ALA A 484 -14.37 18.00 5.20
CA ALA A 484 -14.85 18.76 4.05
C ALA A 484 -16.36 18.62 3.88
N ALA A 485 -16.91 17.41 4.02
CA ALA A 485 -18.35 17.15 3.97
C ALA A 485 -19.10 17.93 5.05
N ALA A 486 -18.59 17.93 6.28
CA ALA A 486 -19.17 18.69 7.40
C ALA A 486 -19.15 20.21 7.16
N ALA A 487 -18.04 20.74 6.64
CA ALA A 487 -17.93 22.16 6.32
C ALA A 487 -18.91 22.56 5.21
N LEU A 488 -18.99 21.77 4.14
CA LEU A 488 -19.90 22.04 3.02
C LEU A 488 -21.38 21.96 3.44
N TYR A 489 -21.72 21.02 4.33
CA TYR A 489 -23.06 20.94 4.92
C TYR A 489 -23.40 22.26 5.62
N TRP A 490 -22.47 22.79 6.41
CA TRP A 490 -22.67 24.02 7.15
C TRP A 490 -22.79 25.25 6.26
N TYR A 491 -21.93 25.38 5.24
CA TYR A 491 -22.01 26.45 4.25
C TYR A 491 -23.35 26.44 3.51
N THR A 492 -23.78 25.26 3.06
CA THR A 492 -25.10 25.06 2.43
C THR A 492 -26.22 25.49 3.37
N PHE A 493 -26.15 25.09 4.64
CA PHE A 493 -27.15 25.44 5.63
C PHE A 493 -27.24 26.96 5.87
N GLN A 494 -26.10 27.63 6.06
CA GLN A 494 -26.09 29.07 6.35
C GLN A 494 -26.54 29.93 5.17
N ARG A 495 -26.12 29.57 3.95
CA ARG A 495 -26.27 30.43 2.76
C ARG A 495 -27.51 30.09 1.92
N LEU A 496 -27.94 28.83 1.92
CA LEU A 496 -28.94 28.32 0.98
C LEU A 496 -30.21 27.79 1.66
N HIS A 497 -30.22 27.54 2.98
CA HIS A 497 -31.37 26.94 3.64
C HIS A 497 -32.59 27.89 3.70
N PRO A 498 -33.81 27.41 3.37
CA PRO A 498 -35.03 28.24 3.32
C PRO A 498 -35.40 28.90 4.65
N GLY A 499 -35.16 28.20 5.76
CA GLY A 499 -35.47 28.72 7.09
C GLY A 499 -34.52 29.82 7.59
N ARG A 500 -33.37 30.04 6.90
CA ARG A 500 -32.38 31.07 7.27
C ARG A 500 -32.42 32.28 6.32
N VAL A 501 -32.83 32.07 5.07
CA VAL A 501 -32.81 33.10 4.02
C VAL A 501 -34.00 32.88 3.07
N ALA A 502 -34.71 33.95 2.69
CA ALA A 502 -35.82 33.87 1.73
C ALA A 502 -35.36 33.21 0.42
N THR A 503 -36.02 32.13 -0.03
CA THR A 503 -35.61 31.30 -1.19
C THR A 503 -36.76 31.11 -2.17
N THR A 504 -36.43 30.91 -3.45
CA THR A 504 -37.38 30.39 -4.43
C THR A 504 -37.60 28.88 -4.21
N ALA A 505 -38.77 28.36 -4.61
CA ALA A 505 -39.06 26.93 -4.46
C ALA A 505 -38.05 25.99 -5.15
N PRO A 506 -37.49 26.31 -6.34
CA PRO A 506 -36.43 25.49 -6.95
C PRO A 506 -35.13 25.47 -6.13
N LEU A 507 -34.65 26.64 -5.70
CA LEU A 507 -33.44 26.76 -4.89
C LEU A 507 -33.57 26.03 -3.56
N ALA A 508 -34.72 26.16 -2.90
CA ALA A 508 -35.03 25.44 -1.67
C ALA A 508 -34.89 23.92 -1.83
N ARG A 509 -35.42 23.35 -2.92
CA ARG A 509 -35.31 21.90 -3.20
C ARG A 509 -33.87 21.45 -3.39
N ARG A 510 -33.05 22.21 -4.14
CA ARG A 510 -31.63 21.89 -4.38
C ARG A 510 -30.83 21.96 -3.08
N ALA A 511 -31.03 23.00 -2.29
CA ALA A 511 -30.38 23.18 -0.99
C ALA A 511 -30.72 22.04 -0.02
N ILE A 512 -31.98 21.62 0.07
CA ILE A 512 -32.42 20.48 0.89
C ILE A 512 -31.75 19.19 0.39
N ALA A 513 -31.73 18.93 -0.92
CA ALA A 513 -31.10 17.74 -1.48
C ALA A 513 -29.59 17.65 -1.17
N LEU A 514 -28.87 18.78 -1.22
CA LEU A 514 -27.45 18.84 -0.81
C LEU A 514 -27.28 18.45 0.66
N LEU A 515 -28.09 19.03 1.55
CA LEU A 515 -28.03 18.75 2.98
C LEU A 515 -28.33 17.27 3.27
N GLU A 516 -29.34 16.69 2.63
CA GLU A 516 -29.67 15.26 2.75
C GLU A 516 -28.52 14.37 2.31
N ARG A 517 -27.87 14.67 1.17
CA ARG A 517 -26.73 13.89 0.66
C ARG A 517 -25.54 13.96 1.61
N LEU A 518 -25.15 15.15 2.03
CA LEU A 518 -24.04 15.36 2.96
C LEU A 518 -24.32 14.74 4.33
N SER A 519 -25.59 14.72 4.76
CA SER A 519 -25.98 14.14 6.05
C SER A 519 -25.85 12.62 6.15
N ARG A 520 -25.79 11.90 5.03
CA ARG A 520 -25.61 10.45 5.06
C ARG A 520 -24.19 10.02 5.41
N VAL A 521 -23.21 10.91 5.27
CA VAL A 521 -21.77 10.58 5.36
C VAL A 521 -21.04 11.41 6.41
N ALA A 522 -21.53 12.61 6.72
CA ALA A 522 -20.90 13.48 7.70
C ALA A 522 -21.16 13.04 9.16
N PHE A 523 -22.27 12.38 9.47
CA PHE A 523 -22.74 12.27 10.86
C PHE A 523 -22.12 11.13 11.68
N GLU A 524 -21.92 9.95 11.10
CA GLU A 524 -21.39 8.77 11.81
C GLU A 524 -19.97 8.98 12.41
N PRO A 525 -19.02 9.62 11.71
CA PRO A 525 -17.68 9.91 12.25
C PRO A 525 -17.65 11.08 13.25
N ILE A 526 -18.58 12.03 13.12
CA ILE A 526 -18.66 13.19 14.03
C ILE A 526 -19.18 12.76 15.40
N ILE A 527 -20.19 11.88 15.44
CA ILE A 527 -20.72 11.29 16.69
C ILE A 527 -19.64 10.47 17.40
N ALA A 528 -18.85 9.69 16.66
CA ALA A 528 -17.79 8.86 17.23
C ALA A 528 -16.64 9.67 17.88
N ARG A 529 -16.34 10.89 17.40
CA ARG A 529 -15.24 11.74 17.93
C ARG A 529 -15.67 12.77 18.96
N GLY A 530 -16.97 13.11 19.06
CA GLY A 530 -17.51 14.02 20.07
C GLY A 530 -17.25 13.57 21.52
N HIS A 531 -17.04 12.27 21.75
CA HIS A 531 -16.69 11.72 23.05
C HIS A 531 -15.23 11.98 23.50
N ALA A 532 -14.34 12.46 22.63
CA ALA A 532 -12.88 12.34 22.85
C ALA A 532 -12.11 13.64 23.17
N LYS A 533 -12.70 14.85 23.19
CA LYS A 533 -11.95 16.08 23.56
C LYS A 533 -12.74 17.03 24.47
N GLY A 534 -12.22 17.22 25.68
CA GLY A 534 -12.80 18.06 26.74
C GLY A 534 -12.63 19.57 26.53
N ALA A 535 -13.72 20.29 26.85
CA ALA A 535 -13.94 21.73 27.06
C ALA A 535 -13.83 22.66 25.82
N PRO A 536 -14.85 23.49 25.48
CA PRO A 536 -16.08 23.88 26.20
C PRO A 536 -17.30 23.00 25.91
N ALA A 537 -17.08 21.81 25.33
CA ALA A 537 -18.11 20.80 25.17
C ALA A 537 -18.73 20.33 26.50
N ALA A 538 -18.05 20.43 27.65
CA ALA A 538 -18.56 19.91 28.91
C ALA A 538 -19.81 20.64 29.46
N GLN A 539 -19.95 21.95 29.23
CA GLN A 539 -21.14 22.71 29.67
C GLN A 539 -22.34 22.51 28.73
N ILE A 540 -22.08 22.31 27.43
CA ILE A 540 -23.11 22.06 26.42
C ILE A 540 -23.49 20.57 26.41
N ALA A 541 -22.53 19.64 26.51
CA ALA A 541 -22.75 18.20 26.66
C ALA A 541 -23.40 17.82 28.00
N ALA A 542 -23.15 18.54 29.11
CA ALA A 542 -23.92 18.34 30.34
C ALA A 542 -25.38 18.80 30.22
N ARG A 543 -25.69 19.71 29.28
CA ARG A 543 -27.08 20.10 28.95
C ARG A 543 -27.72 19.20 27.90
N LEU A 544 -26.92 18.46 27.12
CA LEU A 544 -27.34 17.65 25.97
C LEU A 544 -27.11 16.13 26.14
N SER A 545 -26.65 15.66 27.31
CA SER A 545 -26.26 14.25 27.53
C SER A 545 -27.38 13.23 27.29
N ASP A 546 -28.64 13.67 27.24
CA ASP A 546 -29.81 12.81 26.96
C ASP A 546 -30.48 13.14 25.61
N VAL A 547 -29.83 13.86 24.69
CA VAL A 547 -30.35 14.08 23.33
C VAL A 547 -29.90 12.94 22.42
N THR A 548 -30.84 12.11 21.99
CA THR A 548 -30.61 10.90 21.18
C THR A 548 -30.39 11.16 19.69
N ASP A 549 -30.34 12.42 19.25
CA ASP A 549 -30.22 12.76 17.84
C ASP A 549 -28.74 12.95 17.40
N PRO A 550 -28.22 12.03 16.54
CA PRO A 550 -26.96 12.13 15.80
C PRO A 550 -26.62 13.54 15.28
N TRP A 551 -27.63 14.23 14.80
CA TRP A 551 -27.54 15.50 14.11
C TRP A 551 -27.19 16.65 15.05
N VAL A 552 -27.89 16.74 16.19
CA VAL A 552 -27.67 17.81 17.18
C VAL A 552 -26.28 17.68 17.79
N ALA A 553 -25.85 16.46 18.11
CA ALA A 553 -24.52 16.20 18.65
C ALA A 553 -23.40 16.65 17.69
N ALA A 554 -23.56 16.38 16.39
CA ALA A 554 -22.58 16.75 15.38
C ALA A 554 -22.49 18.27 15.14
N ALA A 555 -23.64 18.94 15.07
CA ALA A 555 -23.70 20.38 14.91
C ALA A 555 -23.11 21.12 16.13
N THR A 556 -23.32 20.61 17.35
CA THR A 556 -22.73 21.14 18.58
C THR A 556 -21.20 21.02 18.60
N CYS A 557 -20.63 19.88 18.19
CA CYS A 557 -19.17 19.71 18.14
C CYS A 557 -18.48 20.63 17.10
N PHE A 558 -19.17 20.96 16.01
CA PHE A 558 -18.66 21.87 14.99
C PHE A 558 -18.77 23.35 15.42
N ALA A 559 -19.91 23.76 15.98
CA ALA A 559 -20.08 25.11 16.55
C ALA A 559 -19.02 25.44 17.63
N ALA A 560 -18.65 24.45 18.45
CA ALA A 560 -17.58 24.60 19.45
C ALA A 560 -16.17 24.88 18.86
N ARG A 561 -15.97 24.73 17.54
CA ARG A 561 -14.70 25.06 16.85
C ARG A 561 -14.65 26.48 16.29
N GLU A 562 -15.79 27.16 16.17
CA GLU A 562 -15.90 28.58 15.84
C GLU A 562 -16.52 29.32 17.03
N PRO A 563 -15.73 29.62 18.08
CA PRO A 563 -16.22 30.11 19.37
C PRO A 563 -16.95 31.46 19.34
N ASP A 564 -16.95 32.17 18.20
CA ASP A 564 -17.52 33.51 18.04
C ASP A 564 -18.90 33.53 17.34
N ASN A 565 -19.60 32.39 17.23
CA ASN A 565 -20.95 32.33 16.65
C ASN A 565 -22.05 32.07 17.72
N PRO A 566 -22.42 33.08 18.53
CA PRO A 566 -23.40 32.93 19.62
C PRO A 566 -24.80 32.51 19.14
N LEU A 567 -25.11 32.74 17.85
CA LEU A 567 -26.40 32.39 17.26
C LEU A 567 -26.54 30.88 17.00
N ALA A 568 -25.44 30.19 16.67
CA ALA A 568 -25.44 28.76 16.42
C ALA A 568 -25.68 27.95 17.70
N ASP A 569 -25.02 28.35 18.80
CA ASP A 569 -25.21 27.74 20.12
C ASP A 569 -26.64 27.89 20.63
N GLU A 570 -27.23 29.06 20.41
CA GLU A 570 -28.61 29.31 20.85
C GLU A 570 -29.63 28.51 20.05
N LEU A 571 -29.47 28.39 18.73
CA LEU A 571 -30.35 27.58 17.89
C LEU A 571 -30.25 26.09 18.21
N LEU A 572 -29.05 25.56 18.44
CA LEU A 572 -28.87 24.16 18.81
C LEU A 572 -29.47 23.86 20.19
N ALA A 573 -29.34 24.78 21.14
CA ALA A 573 -30.02 24.66 22.43
C ALA A 573 -31.55 24.65 22.28
N ARG A 574 -32.11 25.42 21.34
CA ARG A 574 -33.55 25.40 21.03
C ARG A 574 -33.99 24.08 20.39
N VAL A 575 -33.26 23.58 19.40
CA VAL A 575 -33.56 22.28 18.76
C VAL A 575 -33.56 21.16 19.81
N ALA A 576 -32.56 21.11 20.69
CA ALA A 576 -32.49 20.11 21.75
C ALA A 576 -33.68 20.13 22.72
N VAL A 577 -34.18 21.32 23.05
CA VAL A 577 -35.39 21.48 23.88
C VAL A 577 -36.62 21.00 23.11
N LEU A 578 -36.75 21.38 21.84
CA LEU A 578 -37.87 20.98 21.00
C LEU A 578 -37.91 19.46 20.81
N GLN A 579 -36.78 18.80 20.62
CA GLN A 579 -36.73 17.34 20.51
C GLN A 579 -37.24 16.58 21.74
N ARG A 580 -37.19 17.22 22.91
CA ARG A 580 -37.74 16.68 24.16
C ARG A 580 -39.16 17.16 24.42
N ALA A 581 -39.64 18.16 23.69
CA ALA A 581 -40.99 18.65 23.82
C ALA A 581 -41.97 17.64 23.22
N ASP A 582 -43.02 17.32 23.97
CA ASP A 582 -43.95 16.24 23.65
C ASP A 582 -44.53 16.29 22.21
N ILE A 583 -44.69 17.50 21.65
CA ILE A 583 -45.29 17.70 20.32
C ILE A 583 -44.30 17.54 19.16
N PHE A 584 -43.01 17.66 19.46
CA PHE A 584 -41.90 17.60 18.49
C PHE A 584 -41.00 16.37 18.70
N GLY A 585 -41.29 15.56 19.73
CA GLY A 585 -40.56 14.36 20.09
C GLY A 585 -40.39 13.38 18.94
N GLY A 586 -39.16 12.91 18.74
CA GLY A 586 -38.81 11.96 17.68
C GLY A 586 -38.70 12.57 16.27
N THR A 587 -38.73 13.89 16.14
CA THR A 587 -38.46 14.60 14.87
C THR A 587 -36.95 14.83 14.71
N PRO A 588 -36.38 14.48 13.55
CA PRO A 588 -34.96 14.74 13.27
C PRO A 588 -34.62 16.22 13.48
N GLY A 589 -33.47 16.49 14.07
CA GLY A 589 -33.08 17.84 14.48
C GLY A 589 -32.99 18.83 13.33
N HIS A 590 -32.69 18.35 12.12
CA HIS A 590 -32.65 19.18 10.93
C HIS A 590 -34.02 19.69 10.49
N GLU A 591 -35.09 18.92 10.69
CA GLU A 591 -36.48 19.35 10.43
C GLU A 591 -36.94 20.36 11.49
N LEU A 592 -36.45 20.26 12.73
CA LEU A 592 -36.81 21.17 13.82
C LEU A 592 -36.10 22.53 13.76
N LEU A 593 -35.15 22.71 12.84
CA LEU A 593 -34.41 23.97 12.69
C LEU A 593 -35.33 25.16 12.40
N ALA A 594 -36.29 25.00 11.48
CA ALA A 594 -37.23 26.07 11.14
C ALA A 594 -38.11 26.45 12.33
N VAL A 595 -38.49 25.46 13.14
CA VAL A 595 -39.25 25.67 14.39
C VAL A 595 -38.38 26.37 15.42
N ALA A 596 -37.15 25.92 15.63
CA ALA A 596 -36.20 26.49 16.58
C ALA A 596 -35.84 27.95 16.28
N ASP A 597 -35.71 28.29 15.01
CA ASP A 597 -35.41 29.64 14.54
C ASP A 597 -36.60 30.59 14.74
N ALA A 598 -37.81 30.12 14.44
CA ALA A 598 -39.03 30.89 14.63
C ALA A 598 -39.43 31.11 16.11
N CYS A 599 -38.87 30.32 17.04
CA CYS A 599 -39.14 30.43 18.47
C CYS A 599 -38.39 31.60 19.12
N GLU A 600 -39.07 32.35 20.00
CA GLU A 600 -38.46 33.38 20.83
C GLU A 600 -38.39 32.98 22.29
N ARG A 601 -37.31 33.35 22.99
CA ARG A 601 -37.19 33.10 24.43
C ARG A 601 -37.84 34.24 25.20
N VAL A 602 -38.82 33.90 26.04
CA VAL A 602 -39.50 34.86 26.93
C VAL A 602 -39.37 34.41 28.37
N THR A 603 -39.15 35.36 29.29
CA THR A 603 -39.04 35.11 30.73
C THR A 603 -40.18 35.78 31.50
N PHE A 604 -40.65 35.08 32.53
CA PHE A 604 -41.76 35.49 33.38
C PHE A 604 -41.30 35.48 34.85
N ALA A 605 -41.66 36.54 35.58
CA ALA A 605 -41.39 36.65 37.02
C ALA A 605 -42.30 35.72 37.83
N ASP A 606 -41.92 35.45 39.09
CA ASP A 606 -42.72 34.62 39.99
C ASP A 606 -44.14 35.16 40.14
N GLY A 607 -45.13 34.28 40.01
CA GLY A 607 -46.54 34.62 40.06
C GLY A 607 -47.06 35.36 38.82
N GLY A 608 -46.22 35.68 37.83
CA GLY A 608 -46.62 36.32 36.57
C GLY A 608 -47.56 35.42 35.75
N ALA A 609 -48.64 36.00 35.22
CA ALA A 609 -49.50 35.30 34.28
C ALA A 609 -48.81 35.26 32.91
N ILE A 610 -48.64 34.05 32.37
CA ILE A 610 -48.15 33.83 31.00
C ILE A 610 -49.28 34.13 30.01
N PHE A 611 -50.47 33.64 30.33
CA PHE A 611 -51.74 34.03 29.74
C PHE A 611 -52.88 33.74 30.74
N SER A 612 -54.01 34.39 30.56
CA SER A 612 -55.22 34.27 31.39
C SER A 612 -56.36 33.61 30.62
N VAL A 613 -57.32 33.02 31.35
CA VAL A 613 -58.59 32.58 30.76
C VAL A 613 -59.22 33.73 29.97
N GLY A 614 -59.63 33.47 28.73
CA GLY A 614 -60.26 34.45 27.85
C GLY A 614 -59.29 35.22 26.94
N ASP A 615 -57.98 35.13 27.19
CA ASP A 615 -56.96 35.69 26.29
C ASP A 615 -57.01 34.98 24.91
N PRO A 616 -56.55 35.62 23.83
CA PRO A 616 -56.46 34.98 22.53
C PRO A 616 -55.47 33.78 22.51
N GLY A 617 -55.79 32.79 21.68
CA GLY A 617 -55.01 31.57 21.46
C GLY A 617 -53.82 31.70 20.52
N ASP A 618 -53.09 32.82 20.53
CA ASP A 618 -52.20 33.24 19.44
C ASP A 618 -50.74 32.73 19.50
N ALA A 619 -50.40 31.91 20.50
CA ALA A 619 -49.07 31.33 20.65
C ALA A 619 -49.08 29.97 21.37
N LEU A 620 -48.07 29.14 21.09
CA LEU A 620 -47.71 27.99 21.92
C LEU A 620 -46.43 28.27 22.69
N TYR A 621 -46.28 27.56 23.81
CA TYR A 621 -45.18 27.73 24.74
C TYR A 621 -44.53 26.38 25.06
N VAL A 622 -43.21 26.34 25.10
CA VAL A 622 -42.43 25.20 25.60
C VAL A 622 -41.62 25.66 26.79
N VAL A 623 -41.80 25.02 27.95
CA VAL A 623 -41.09 25.40 29.18
C VAL A 623 -39.60 25.07 29.03
N LEU A 624 -38.73 26.08 29.17
CA LEU A 624 -37.28 25.90 29.21
C LEU A 624 -36.79 25.63 30.64
N THR A 625 -37.20 26.48 31.57
CA THR A 625 -36.79 26.43 32.99
C THR A 625 -37.93 26.92 33.89
N GLY A 626 -37.95 26.44 35.13
CA GLY A 626 -39.00 26.76 36.10
C GLY A 626 -40.24 25.86 35.94
N THR A 627 -41.33 26.23 36.59
CA THR A 627 -42.59 25.48 36.55
C THR A 627 -43.78 26.38 36.28
N VAL A 628 -44.74 25.89 35.49
CA VAL A 628 -45.96 26.63 35.12
C VAL A 628 -47.17 25.96 35.72
N ALA A 629 -47.97 26.67 36.50
CA ALA A 629 -49.25 26.17 37.00
C ALA A 629 -50.39 26.56 36.05
N ILE A 630 -51.16 25.57 35.62
CA ILE A 630 -52.41 25.78 34.89
C ILE A 630 -53.54 25.87 35.91
N VAL A 631 -54.25 26.99 35.94
CA VAL A 631 -55.26 27.32 36.95
C VAL A 631 -56.61 27.62 36.29
N ARG A 632 -57.69 27.03 36.79
CA ARG A 632 -59.07 27.33 36.36
C ARG A 632 -59.98 27.43 37.57
N GLY A 633 -60.73 28.51 37.68
CA GLY A 633 -61.64 28.74 38.83
C GLY A 633 -60.94 28.70 40.19
N GLY A 634 -59.70 29.21 40.29
CA GLY A 634 -58.90 29.21 41.52
C GLY A 634 -58.27 27.87 41.89
N ARG A 635 -58.52 26.79 41.14
CA ARG A 635 -57.92 25.46 41.36
C ARG A 635 -56.78 25.21 40.36
N VAL A 636 -55.68 24.64 40.85
CA VAL A 636 -54.55 24.22 40.02
C VAL A 636 -54.90 22.88 39.37
N LEU A 637 -55.04 22.89 38.04
CA LEU A 637 -55.38 21.72 37.25
C LEU A 637 -54.16 20.84 36.97
N SER A 638 -53.02 21.47 36.64
CA SER A 638 -51.76 20.80 36.33
C SER A 638 -50.59 21.72 36.65
N VAL A 639 -49.42 21.11 36.89
CA VAL A 639 -48.14 21.81 37.02
C VAL A 639 -47.21 21.25 35.95
N LEU A 640 -46.80 22.12 35.04
CA LEU A 640 -45.94 21.80 33.91
C LEU A 640 -44.48 22.06 34.29
N THR A 641 -43.63 21.09 33.95
CA THR A 641 -42.19 21.10 34.17
C THR A 641 -41.45 21.43 32.88
N PRO A 642 -40.11 21.62 32.90
CA PRO A 642 -39.32 21.80 31.68
C PRO A 642 -39.65 20.74 30.60
N PHE A 643 -39.57 21.16 29.34
CA PHE A 643 -39.96 20.46 28.11
C PHE A 643 -41.47 20.29 27.88
N ALA A 644 -42.33 20.61 28.84
CA ALA A 644 -43.77 20.58 28.61
C ALA A 644 -44.18 21.65 27.58
N CYS A 645 -44.94 21.23 26.57
CA CYS A 645 -45.61 22.13 25.61
C CYS A 645 -47.02 22.45 26.10
N PHE A 646 -47.41 23.73 26.03
CA PHE A 646 -48.74 24.20 26.44
C PHE A 646 -49.23 25.39 25.61
N GLY A 647 -50.56 25.56 25.57
CA GLY A 647 -51.20 26.60 24.78
C GLY A 647 -51.43 26.21 23.30
N GLU A 648 -51.12 24.96 22.94
CA GLU A 648 -51.21 24.39 21.60
C GLU A 648 -52.66 24.25 21.11
N VAL A 649 -53.62 23.99 22.00
CA VAL A 649 -55.02 23.72 21.62
C VAL A 649 -55.68 24.96 21.02
N ALA A 650 -55.56 26.10 21.72
CA ALA A 650 -56.13 27.37 21.30
C ALA A 650 -55.48 27.92 20.01
N LEU A 651 -54.24 27.49 19.72
CA LEU A 651 -53.51 27.83 18.49
C LEU A 651 -54.09 27.13 17.25
N VAL A 652 -54.65 25.94 17.45
CA VAL A 652 -55.11 25.06 16.37
C VAL A 652 -56.55 25.34 15.99
N ASP A 653 -57.42 25.59 16.97
CA ASP A 653 -58.85 25.83 16.76
C ASP A 653 -59.24 27.33 16.75
N GLY A 654 -58.30 28.23 17.08
CA GLY A 654 -58.53 29.68 17.15
C GLY A 654 -59.40 30.12 18.33
N SER A 655 -59.63 29.25 19.31
CA SER A 655 -60.41 29.55 20.51
C SER A 655 -59.65 30.45 21.50
N THR A 656 -60.36 31.01 22.49
CA THR A 656 -59.72 31.72 23.61
C THR A 656 -59.17 30.75 24.64
N ARG A 657 -58.18 31.19 25.42
CA ARG A 657 -57.55 30.36 26.47
C ARG A 657 -58.59 29.87 27.47
N THR A 658 -58.62 28.56 27.71
CA THR A 658 -59.59 27.89 28.58
C THR A 658 -59.15 27.79 30.05
N ALA A 659 -57.89 28.10 30.34
CA ALA A 659 -57.28 28.14 31.67
C ALA A 659 -56.22 29.25 31.73
N THR A 660 -55.89 29.73 32.94
CA THR A 660 -54.79 30.68 33.17
C THR A 660 -53.50 29.90 33.38
N ALA A 661 -52.44 30.23 32.64
CA ALA A 661 -51.09 29.72 32.90
C ALA A 661 -50.32 30.75 33.73
N ARG A 662 -49.78 30.33 34.88
CA ARG A 662 -49.05 31.23 35.79
C ARG A 662 -47.70 30.63 36.16
N ALA A 663 -46.66 31.46 36.13
CA ALA A 663 -45.32 31.09 36.56
C ALA A 663 -45.28 30.79 38.07
N ARG A 664 -44.60 29.69 38.45
CA ARG A 664 -44.27 29.34 39.83
C ARG A 664 -42.75 29.42 39.99
N GLY A 665 -42.27 30.52 40.56
CA GLY A 665 -40.89 30.98 40.47
C GLY A 665 -40.59 31.66 39.13
N PRO A 666 -39.35 32.10 38.92
CA PRO A 666 -38.89 32.56 37.61
C PRO A 666 -39.01 31.45 36.57
N VAL A 667 -39.70 31.72 35.47
CA VAL A 667 -39.92 30.77 34.37
C VAL A 667 -39.38 31.33 33.07
N SER A 668 -38.72 30.50 32.26
CA SER A 668 -38.40 30.83 30.86
C SER A 668 -39.12 29.86 29.93
N CYS A 669 -39.66 30.37 28.83
CA CYS A 669 -40.32 29.58 27.79
C CYS A 669 -39.76 29.91 26.41
N LEU A 670 -39.77 28.94 25.50
CA LEU A 670 -39.79 29.21 24.07
C LEU A 670 -41.22 29.49 23.65
N VAL A 671 -41.40 30.55 22.87
CA VAL A 671 -42.71 31.00 22.39
C VAL A 671 -42.70 30.93 20.87
N LEU A 672 -43.69 30.25 20.31
CA LEU A 672 -43.92 30.22 18.87
C LEU A 672 -45.31 30.79 18.59
N THR A 673 -45.36 31.89 17.84
CA THR A 673 -46.62 32.55 17.49
C THR A 673 -47.39 31.73 16.46
N GLY A 674 -48.72 31.87 16.47
CA GLY A 674 -49.61 31.16 15.56
C GLY A 674 -49.32 31.47 14.09
N GLU A 675 -48.99 32.71 13.78
CA GLU A 675 -48.63 33.12 12.42
C GLU A 675 -47.37 32.39 11.93
N ARG A 676 -46.30 32.37 12.75
CA ARG A 676 -45.05 31.68 12.42
C ARG A 676 -45.25 30.16 12.37
N PHE A 677 -46.02 29.61 13.30
CA PHE A 677 -46.38 28.20 13.31
C PHE A 677 -47.13 27.80 12.02
N GLN A 678 -48.14 28.56 11.62
CA GLN A 678 -48.90 28.32 10.38
C GLN A 678 -48.08 28.54 9.10
N ALA A 679 -47.06 29.40 9.13
CA ALA A 679 -46.13 29.56 8.02
C ALA A 679 -45.25 28.31 7.86
N ILE A 680 -44.71 27.78 8.97
CA ILE A 680 -43.92 26.53 8.98
C ILE A 680 -44.76 25.35 8.49
N LEU A 681 -45.99 25.19 8.99
CA LEU A 681 -46.90 24.11 8.56
C LEU A 681 -47.21 24.13 7.06
N ARG A 682 -47.25 25.32 6.44
CA ARG A 682 -47.48 25.47 5.00
C ARG A 682 -46.24 25.15 4.16
N GLN A 683 -45.06 25.38 4.72
CA GLN A 683 -43.78 25.16 4.03
C GLN A 683 -43.25 23.73 4.22
N ASP A 684 -43.57 23.08 5.35
CA ASP A 684 -43.09 21.74 5.71
C ASP A 684 -44.25 20.83 6.15
N GLY A 685 -44.75 20.02 5.19
CA GLY A 685 -45.89 19.13 5.42
C GLY A 685 -45.60 17.98 6.39
N THR A 686 -44.33 17.65 6.61
CA THR A 686 -43.86 16.56 7.48
C THR A 686 -44.02 16.93 8.96
N ILE A 687 -43.61 18.14 9.32
CA ILE A 687 -43.82 18.71 10.66
C ILE A 687 -45.32 18.82 10.94
N GLY A 688 -46.11 19.26 9.96
CA GLY A 688 -47.54 19.42 10.15
C GLY A 688 -48.30 18.12 10.40
N LEU A 689 -47.99 17.05 9.67
CA LEU A 689 -48.59 15.73 9.91
C LEU A 689 -48.29 15.19 11.31
N ARG A 690 -47.07 15.40 11.81
CA ARG A 690 -46.65 14.94 13.15
C ARG A 690 -47.33 15.71 14.26
N VAL A 691 -47.34 17.04 14.18
CA VAL A 691 -48.03 17.88 15.18
C VAL A 691 -49.52 17.56 15.21
N MET A 692 -50.16 17.40 14.05
CA MET A 692 -51.57 17.00 13.97
C MET A 692 -51.85 15.63 14.59
N LYS A 693 -50.93 14.66 14.45
CA LYS A 693 -51.05 13.34 15.08
C LYS A 693 -51.01 13.43 16.60
N VAL A 694 -50.06 14.16 17.17
CA VAL A 694 -49.94 14.34 18.63
C VAL A 694 -51.14 15.09 19.20
N LEU A 695 -51.62 16.11 18.49
CA LEU A 695 -52.82 16.86 18.89
C LEU A 695 -54.08 15.97 18.85
N ALA A 696 -54.22 15.12 17.83
CA ALA A 696 -55.34 14.18 17.73
C ALA A 696 -55.34 13.15 18.87
N GLU A 697 -54.16 12.67 19.26
CA GLU A 697 -53.98 11.78 20.43
C GLU A 697 -54.34 12.50 21.74
N ARG A 698 -53.90 13.75 21.92
CA ARG A 698 -54.22 14.55 23.12
C ARG A 698 -55.70 14.94 23.21
N LEU A 699 -56.35 15.24 22.08
CA LEU A 699 -57.79 15.47 22.03
C LEU A 699 -58.56 14.21 22.41
N ARG A 700 -58.11 13.03 21.94
CA ARG A 700 -58.69 11.73 22.34
C ARG A 700 -58.55 11.50 23.85
N ASP A 701 -57.36 11.71 24.41
CA ASP A 701 -57.10 11.59 25.85
C ASP A 701 -57.91 12.58 26.69
N ALA A 702 -58.07 13.82 26.24
CA ALA A 702 -58.87 14.83 26.94
C ALA A 702 -60.36 14.45 26.94
N THR A 703 -60.87 13.96 25.81
CA THR A 703 -62.26 13.49 25.67
C THR A 703 -62.52 12.25 26.53
N GLU A 704 -61.56 11.31 26.60
CA GLU A 704 -61.64 10.12 27.47
C GLU A 704 -61.58 10.45 28.97
N ARG A 705 -60.79 11.46 29.36
CA ARG A 705 -60.71 11.95 30.74
C ARG A 705 -61.97 12.69 31.20
N GLU A 706 -62.69 13.34 30.29
CA GLU A 706 -64.00 13.95 30.59
C GLU A 706 -65.11 12.90 30.70
N LEU A 707 -65.01 11.78 29.96
CA LEU A 707 -65.99 10.70 29.98
C LEU A 707 -65.84 9.72 31.16
N ASN A 708 -64.68 9.65 31.83
CA ASN A 708 -64.43 8.65 32.88
C ASN A 708 -63.66 9.20 34.11
N PRO A 709 -64.34 9.86 35.07
CA PRO A 709 -63.68 10.53 36.22
C PRO A 709 -63.05 9.57 37.26
N SER A 710 -63.23 8.25 37.13
CA SER A 710 -62.77 7.22 38.09
C SER A 710 -61.29 6.82 37.97
N LEU A 711 -60.60 7.18 36.87
CA LEU A 711 -59.19 6.85 36.65
C LEU A 711 -58.19 7.62 37.55
N LYS A 712 -58.64 8.66 38.27
CA LYS A 712 -57.80 9.43 39.21
C LYS A 712 -57.40 8.66 40.48
N ALA A 713 -58.05 7.54 40.80
CA ALA A 713 -57.80 6.81 42.05
C ALA A 713 -56.75 5.69 41.94
N GLN A 714 -56.33 5.30 40.73
CA GLN A 714 -55.40 4.18 40.52
C GLN A 714 -53.99 4.59 40.06
N GLN A 715 -53.74 5.87 39.82
CA GLN A 715 -52.42 6.40 39.41
C GLN A 715 -51.89 7.51 40.34
N ARG A 716 -52.25 7.47 41.63
CA ARG A 716 -51.61 8.32 42.65
C ARG A 716 -50.79 7.50 43.61
#